data_AF-A0A6G7SWK9-F1
#
_entry.id   AF-A0A6G7SWK9-F1
#
_cell.length_a   1.000
_cell.length_b   1.000
_cell.length_c   1.000
_cell.angle_alpha   90.00
_cell.angle_beta   90.00
_cell.angle_gamma   90.00
#
_symmetry.space_group_name_H-M   'P 1'
#
loop_
_entity.id
_entity.type
_entity.pdbx_description
1 polymer ?
#
loop_
_entity_poly.entity_id
_entity_poly.type
_entity_poly.pdbx_seq_one_letter_code
_entity_poly.pdbx_strand_id
1 'polypeptide(L)'
;MDSGGATPSLPLNFLCALTTDSDVDDPPSRMAAEQAQSMEDGRERRELLEALLRGPYRGSAPSWLLEAAVDSDLARKPPQSDPLYGPSMDLARLALPHPSCTPQMRRDSLRRCTAVQLGRLGSTQTSDVLADAVAEALRERGPRQQTMTVDLLDTPTDAQLVLRHHRLHSTVMTAAADLLPSYPFLDEKGDEDTSTWLDRQKAAERAWRTMWKQVVTAHPEHHRLLVDWSDNNDAGHIVREHLLGSIPWDVEPELLEEIAQDDLASFPYSVLTTRMCRMRRDGATEQEVRAHFASDLSELSPQQRKRIDQLLSDDKYGLRYGCGAAISRIAWAADGTWRYLLNPDQGQQYGRPHPWRAAEDQLAALARQFAEHAAVALELWEPAPGAPIHSVEDLRWVRDLLQHLPVVTADVKEKVRLICRDAKRGLAGRREYGRYGLDSDVQPARELLDAIERMIAEPLPDPGPVRIASLGAPDQVTVRDLAGARDAVLDDYLRRHPGDDALVEKALLSFASRAYHRGVSFTDVLARHSDPQHALLDLTQSLRQRLGGGPNLREAWADAVLSLPATGPELIRALPAWTALKARGPRGQAAHPAVTSVVRTTLGDHSEAWQRFAASPASYSGPTAWLRLGDILDAAENGTPWPKPPHR
;
A
#
# COMPACT_ATOMS: atom_id res chain seq x y z
N MET A 1 -0.06 46.14 22.79
CA MET A 1 -0.79 46.06 21.51
C MET A 1 -0.03 45.10 20.62
N ASP A 2 -0.58 44.75 19.45
CA ASP A 2 -0.11 43.67 18.58
C ASP A 2 -0.12 42.29 19.24
N SER A 3 -1.31 41.70 19.20
CA SER A 3 -1.50 40.25 19.13
C SER A 3 -2.53 40.04 18.03
N GLY A 4 -2.13 39.40 16.93
CA GLY A 4 -3.01 39.17 15.78
C GLY A 4 -4.20 38.33 16.22
N GLY A 5 -5.35 38.96 16.42
CA GLY A 5 -6.56 38.30 16.85
C GLY A 5 -7.13 37.49 15.70
N ALA A 6 -6.82 36.19 15.66
CA ALA A 6 -7.61 35.25 14.89
C ALA A 6 -9.09 35.45 15.25
N THR A 7 -9.94 35.64 14.24
CA THR A 7 -11.38 35.81 14.43
C THR A 7 -11.92 34.59 15.19
N PRO A 8 -12.76 34.79 16.23
CA PRO A 8 -13.32 33.67 16.97
C PRO A 8 -14.12 32.77 16.02
N SER A 9 -13.75 31.50 15.99
CA SER A 9 -14.25 30.49 15.07
C SER A 9 -14.89 29.35 15.85
N LEU A 10 -16.03 28.84 15.39
CA LEU A 10 -16.63 27.64 15.98
C LEU A 10 -15.66 26.44 15.79
N PRO A 11 -15.61 25.48 16.73
CA PRO A 11 -14.74 24.32 16.60
C PRO A 11 -14.95 23.55 15.29
N LEU A 12 -13.88 23.27 14.57
CA LEU A 12 -13.91 22.63 13.24
C LEU A 12 -14.79 21.38 13.16
N ASN A 13 -14.67 20.46 14.14
CA ASN A 13 -15.48 19.25 14.21
C ASN A 13 -17.00 19.53 14.18
N PHE A 14 -17.42 20.66 14.76
CA PHE A 14 -18.81 21.10 14.82
C PHE A 14 -19.27 21.65 13.46
N LEU A 15 -18.44 22.44 12.78
CA LEU A 15 -18.72 22.96 11.44
C LEU A 15 -18.86 21.82 10.42
N CYS A 16 -17.94 20.85 10.42
CA CYS A 16 -18.02 19.67 9.56
C CYS A 16 -19.26 18.81 9.87
N ALA A 17 -19.69 18.73 11.13
CA ALA A 17 -20.91 18.04 11.53
C ALA A 17 -22.19 18.81 11.14
N LEU A 18 -22.17 20.15 11.17
CA LEU A 18 -23.28 20.98 10.67
C LEU A 18 -23.49 20.82 9.16
N THR A 19 -22.43 20.59 8.39
CA THR A 19 -22.52 20.29 6.96
C THR A 19 -22.89 18.84 6.65
N THR A 20 -23.07 17.97 7.66
CA THR A 20 -23.50 16.59 7.44
C THR A 20 -25.03 16.54 7.34
N ASP A 21 -25.55 15.96 6.25
CA ASP A 21 -26.99 15.82 5.94
C ASP A 21 -27.80 17.14 5.86
N SER A 22 -27.11 18.25 5.56
CA SER A 22 -27.69 19.60 5.39
C SER A 22 -27.75 20.01 3.92
N ASP A 23 -28.75 20.83 3.56
CA ASP A 23 -28.92 21.39 2.21
C ASP A 23 -28.02 22.63 1.96
N VAL A 24 -27.88 23.07 0.71
CA VAL A 24 -27.10 24.25 0.30
C VAL A 24 -27.69 25.55 0.87
N ASP A 25 -29.01 25.67 0.90
CA ASP A 25 -29.70 26.87 1.39
C ASP A 25 -29.82 26.92 2.92
N ASP A 26 -29.48 25.83 3.62
CA ASP A 26 -29.49 25.73 5.09
C ASP A 26 -28.53 26.77 5.70
N PRO A 27 -28.99 27.68 6.60
CA PRO A 27 -28.15 28.71 7.20
C PRO A 27 -26.79 28.25 7.76
N PRO A 28 -26.66 27.13 8.51
CA PRO A 28 -25.37 26.61 8.94
C PRO A 28 -24.46 26.16 7.79
N SER A 29 -24.99 25.66 6.66
CA SER A 29 -24.19 25.34 5.46
C SER A 29 -23.59 26.61 4.85
N ARG A 30 -24.39 27.68 4.71
CA ARG A 30 -23.93 28.98 4.20
C ARG A 30 -22.90 29.62 5.12
N MET A 31 -23.15 29.64 6.43
CA MET A 31 -22.20 30.10 7.45
C MET A 31 -20.87 29.32 7.40
N ALA A 32 -20.92 27.98 7.26
CA ALA A 32 -19.72 27.16 7.13
C ALA A 32 -18.94 27.45 5.83
N ALA A 33 -19.63 27.76 4.73
CA ALA A 33 -19.01 28.16 3.47
C ALA A 33 -18.36 29.55 3.54
N GLU A 34 -19.04 30.55 4.12
CA GLU A 34 -18.48 31.88 4.42
C GLU A 34 -17.23 31.77 5.31
N GLN A 35 -17.24 30.88 6.29
CA GLN A 35 -16.09 30.62 7.15
C GLN A 35 -14.94 29.95 6.39
N ALA A 36 -15.20 28.91 5.57
CA ALA A 36 -14.18 28.27 4.72
C ALA A 36 -13.54 29.24 3.69
N GLN A 37 -14.29 30.26 3.25
CA GLN A 37 -13.80 31.29 2.34
C GLN A 37 -12.90 32.32 3.04
N SER A 38 -13.10 32.58 4.34
CA SER A 38 -12.33 33.55 5.14
C SER A 38 -11.14 32.95 5.89
N MET A 39 -11.05 31.62 6.02
CA MET A 39 -9.91 30.93 6.63
C MET A 39 -8.66 30.95 5.74
N GLU A 40 -7.48 31.04 6.35
CA GLU A 40 -6.19 30.86 5.68
C GLU A 40 -6.00 29.40 5.20
N ASP A 41 -5.16 29.20 4.17
CA ASP A 41 -4.86 27.86 3.67
C ASP A 41 -4.07 27.03 4.69
N GLY A 42 -4.73 25.99 5.21
CA GLY A 42 -4.21 25.12 6.24
C GLY A 42 -5.05 23.87 6.43
N ARG A 43 -4.67 23.04 7.40
CA ARG A 43 -5.35 21.76 7.68
C ARG A 43 -6.85 21.96 7.94
N GLU A 44 -7.20 22.92 8.78
CA GLU A 44 -8.57 23.14 9.22
C GLU A 44 -9.48 23.58 8.07
N ARG A 45 -9.00 24.48 7.20
CA ARG A 45 -9.69 24.88 5.98
C ARG A 45 -9.94 23.67 5.07
N ARG A 46 -8.94 22.80 4.88
CA ARG A 46 -9.09 21.59 4.03
C ARG A 46 -10.14 20.62 4.57
N GLU A 47 -10.15 20.34 5.87
CA GLU A 47 -11.16 19.46 6.49
C GLU A 47 -12.59 20.05 6.38
N LEU A 48 -12.73 21.38 6.40
CA LEU A 48 -14.01 22.05 6.16
C LEU A 48 -14.45 22.02 4.68
N LEU A 49 -13.53 22.28 3.73
CA LEU A 49 -13.78 22.13 2.29
C LEU A 49 -14.22 20.69 1.93
N GLU A 50 -13.60 19.70 2.57
CA GLU A 50 -13.92 18.27 2.39
C GLU A 50 -15.33 17.93 2.87
N ALA A 51 -15.75 18.50 4.01
CA ALA A 51 -17.09 18.32 4.55
C ALA A 51 -18.16 19.03 3.69
N LEU A 52 -17.89 20.27 3.26
CA LEU A 52 -18.76 21.05 2.37
C LEU A 52 -19.03 20.33 1.03
N LEU A 53 -18.00 19.75 0.41
CA LEU A 53 -18.11 19.02 -0.86
C LEU A 53 -18.75 17.62 -0.75
N ARG A 54 -18.75 16.99 0.43
CA ARG A 54 -19.43 15.71 0.67
C ARG A 54 -20.87 15.87 1.17
N GLY A 55 -21.17 16.96 1.86
CA GLY A 55 -22.50 17.32 2.35
C GLY A 55 -23.27 18.20 1.35
N PRO A 56 -23.58 19.47 1.69
CA PRO A 56 -24.51 20.31 0.92
C PRO A 56 -24.10 20.46 -0.55
N TYR A 57 -22.83 20.76 -0.82
CA TYR A 57 -22.37 21.05 -2.19
C TYR A 57 -22.08 19.78 -3.02
N ARG A 58 -22.49 18.59 -2.57
CA ARG A 58 -22.25 17.31 -3.27
C ARG A 58 -22.94 17.22 -4.65
N GLY A 59 -24.10 17.86 -4.81
CA GLY A 59 -24.86 17.86 -6.07
C GLY A 59 -24.56 19.07 -6.97
N SER A 60 -24.32 20.23 -6.37
CA SER A 60 -24.01 21.49 -7.05
C SER A 60 -23.06 22.31 -6.19
N ALA A 61 -21.98 22.83 -6.76
CA ALA A 61 -20.92 23.56 -6.04
C ALA A 61 -20.56 24.87 -6.76
N PRO A 62 -20.34 25.98 -6.03
CA PRO A 62 -19.84 27.21 -6.63
C PRO A 62 -18.38 27.02 -7.05
N SER A 63 -17.95 27.72 -8.12
CA SER A 63 -16.62 27.49 -8.71
C SER A 63 -15.48 27.72 -7.71
N TRP A 64 -15.57 28.76 -6.88
CA TRP A 64 -14.57 29.08 -5.85
C TRP A 64 -14.30 27.91 -4.88
N LEU A 65 -15.31 27.09 -4.57
CA LEU A 65 -15.19 25.96 -3.65
C LEU A 65 -14.39 24.82 -4.29
N LEU A 66 -14.65 24.56 -5.58
CA LEU A 66 -13.93 23.59 -6.39
C LEU A 66 -12.49 24.07 -6.69
N GLU A 67 -12.32 25.36 -6.99
CA GLU A 67 -11.02 25.99 -7.24
C GLU A 67 -10.15 25.94 -5.97
N ALA A 68 -10.68 26.36 -4.82
CA ALA A 68 -9.99 26.28 -3.53
C ALA A 68 -9.63 24.84 -3.14
N ALA A 69 -10.52 23.88 -3.38
CA ALA A 69 -10.27 22.46 -3.14
C ALA A 69 -9.11 21.91 -3.98
N VAL A 70 -9.04 22.29 -5.26
CA VAL A 70 -7.92 21.90 -6.16
C VAL A 70 -6.63 22.62 -5.78
N ASP A 71 -6.67 23.94 -5.59
CA ASP A 71 -5.49 24.75 -5.30
C ASP A 71 -4.84 24.39 -3.95
N SER A 72 -5.65 24.13 -2.92
CA SER A 72 -5.15 23.76 -1.59
C SER A 72 -4.45 22.39 -1.59
N ASP A 73 -4.75 21.49 -2.54
CA ASP A 73 -3.99 20.25 -2.75
C ASP A 73 -2.78 20.44 -3.69
N LEU A 74 -2.91 21.22 -4.76
CA LEU A 74 -1.80 21.52 -5.68
C LEU A 74 -0.65 22.28 -5.01
N ALA A 75 -0.95 23.15 -4.03
CA ALA A 75 0.04 23.94 -3.30
C ALA A 75 0.82 23.14 -2.23
N ARG A 76 0.34 21.96 -1.82
CA ARG A 76 1.00 21.16 -0.76
C ARG A 76 2.31 20.56 -1.28
N LYS A 77 3.39 20.89 -0.59
CA LYS A 77 4.72 20.27 -0.79
C LYS A 77 4.83 18.95 0.01
N PRO A 78 5.69 18.00 -0.41
CA PRO A 78 6.03 16.85 0.43
C PRO A 78 6.66 17.30 1.77
N PRO A 79 6.52 16.52 2.84
CA PRO A 79 7.14 16.82 4.13
C PRO A 79 8.67 16.72 4.01
N GLN A 80 9.40 17.62 4.69
CA GLN A 80 10.87 17.62 4.63
C GLN A 80 11.52 16.35 5.16
N SER A 81 10.82 15.57 6.00
CA SER A 81 11.25 14.28 6.53
C SER A 81 11.17 13.12 5.53
N ASP A 82 10.34 13.24 4.48
CA ASP A 82 10.19 12.24 3.43
C ASP A 82 9.77 12.92 2.11
N PRO A 83 10.73 13.26 1.24
CA PRO A 83 10.45 13.85 -0.07
C PRO A 83 9.68 12.93 -1.04
N LEU A 84 9.64 11.62 -0.79
CA LEU A 84 8.97 10.62 -1.63
C LEU A 84 7.50 10.48 -1.23
N TYR A 85 7.20 10.49 0.08
CA TYR A 85 5.84 10.51 0.62
C TYR A 85 5.18 11.89 0.50
N GLY A 86 4.88 12.29 -0.73
CA GLY A 86 4.13 13.53 -0.97
C GLY A 86 2.64 13.46 -0.57
N PRO A 87 1.99 14.62 -0.42
CA PRO A 87 0.64 14.76 0.12
C PRO A 87 -0.45 14.02 -0.69
N SER A 88 -1.48 13.59 0.04
CA SER A 88 -2.75 13.11 -0.50
C SER A 88 -3.50 14.22 -1.26
N MET A 89 -4.28 13.83 -2.27
CA MET A 89 -4.98 14.73 -3.21
C MET A 89 -6.51 14.66 -3.03
N ASP A 90 -6.96 14.49 -1.78
CA ASP A 90 -8.34 14.08 -1.48
C ASP A 90 -9.39 15.13 -1.84
N LEU A 91 -9.05 16.42 -1.79
CA LEU A 91 -9.93 17.52 -2.19
C LEU A 91 -9.99 17.64 -3.71
N ALA A 92 -8.84 17.55 -4.39
CA ALA A 92 -8.80 17.54 -5.85
C ALA A 92 -9.56 16.33 -6.44
N ARG A 93 -9.51 15.17 -5.77
CA ARG A 93 -10.29 13.97 -6.13
C ARG A 93 -11.80 14.09 -5.87
N LEU A 94 -12.25 14.99 -4.99
CA LEU A 94 -13.66 15.35 -4.85
C LEU A 94 -14.10 16.42 -5.86
N ALA A 95 -13.26 17.42 -6.10
CA ALA A 95 -13.61 18.60 -6.89
C ALA A 95 -13.55 18.36 -8.41
N LEU A 96 -12.51 17.71 -8.93
CA LEU A 96 -12.35 17.51 -10.37
C LEU A 96 -13.43 16.64 -11.04
N PRO A 97 -13.95 15.56 -10.44
CA PRO A 97 -15.06 14.78 -11.03
C PRO A 97 -16.44 15.33 -10.65
N HIS A 98 -16.51 16.44 -9.91
CA HIS A 98 -17.78 17.02 -9.44
C HIS A 98 -18.67 17.47 -10.62
N PRO A 99 -20.00 17.29 -10.58
CA PRO A 99 -20.91 17.69 -11.66
C PRO A 99 -20.80 19.16 -12.09
N SER A 100 -20.49 20.07 -11.17
CA SER A 100 -20.29 21.50 -11.45
C SER A 100 -18.88 21.84 -11.97
N CYS A 101 -17.93 20.89 -11.94
CA CYS A 101 -16.59 21.11 -12.50
C CYS A 101 -16.61 21.05 -14.02
N THR A 102 -16.41 22.21 -14.66
CA THR A 102 -16.39 22.32 -16.12
C THR A 102 -15.22 21.52 -16.74
N PRO A 103 -15.36 20.99 -17.97
CA PRO A 103 -14.25 20.30 -18.66
C PRO A 103 -13.00 21.17 -18.81
N GLN A 104 -13.17 22.49 -19.02
CA GLN A 104 -12.06 23.44 -19.12
C GLN A 104 -11.31 23.56 -17.79
N MET A 105 -12.04 23.81 -16.69
CA MET A 105 -11.45 23.86 -15.35
C MET A 105 -10.70 22.57 -15.00
N ARG A 106 -11.28 21.40 -15.32
CA ARG A 106 -10.62 20.09 -15.13
C ARG A 106 -9.31 20.01 -15.92
N ARG A 107 -9.32 20.37 -17.20
CA ARG A 107 -8.14 20.32 -18.08
C ARG A 107 -7.03 21.25 -17.62
N ASP A 108 -7.35 22.50 -17.27
CA ASP A 108 -6.35 23.48 -16.84
C ASP A 108 -5.78 23.14 -15.45
N SER A 109 -6.59 22.56 -14.56
CA SER A 109 -6.12 22.00 -13.29
C SER A 109 -5.14 20.83 -13.49
N LEU A 110 -5.47 19.89 -14.39
CA LEU A 110 -4.62 18.75 -14.71
C LEU A 110 -3.35 19.14 -15.48
N ARG A 111 -3.35 20.26 -16.22
CA ARG A 111 -2.14 20.85 -16.80
C ARG A 111 -1.22 21.47 -15.76
N ARG A 112 -1.75 22.00 -14.66
CA ARG A 112 -0.97 22.52 -13.52
C ARG A 112 -0.36 21.44 -12.62
N CYS A 113 -0.77 20.18 -12.76
CA CYS A 113 -0.24 19.05 -11.98
C CYS A 113 1.21 18.69 -12.38
N THR A 114 2.00 18.24 -11.41
CA THR A 114 3.18 17.40 -11.68
C THR A 114 2.76 15.97 -12.05
N ALA A 115 3.64 15.18 -12.69
CA ALA A 115 3.40 13.75 -12.95
C ALA A 115 3.01 12.96 -11.69
N VAL A 116 3.67 13.27 -10.57
CA VAL A 116 3.43 12.71 -9.24
C VAL A 116 2.02 13.06 -8.72
N GLN A 117 1.51 14.26 -9.03
CA GLN A 117 0.12 14.62 -8.72
C GLN A 117 -0.87 13.92 -9.65
N LEU A 118 -0.56 13.77 -10.95
CA LEU A 118 -1.39 12.99 -11.88
C LEU A 118 -1.53 11.53 -11.43
N GLY A 119 -0.44 10.88 -11.01
CA GLY A 119 -0.48 9.50 -10.53
C GLY A 119 -1.36 9.32 -9.27
N ARG A 120 -1.36 10.30 -8.35
CA ARG A 120 -2.28 10.28 -7.19
C ARG A 120 -3.74 10.50 -7.57
N LEU A 121 -4.01 11.41 -8.51
CA LEU A 121 -5.36 11.67 -9.02
C LEU A 121 -5.90 10.44 -9.77
N GLY A 122 -5.08 9.79 -10.60
CA GLY A 122 -5.42 8.62 -11.40
C GLY A 122 -5.45 7.28 -10.66
N SER A 123 -5.67 7.25 -9.34
CA SER A 123 -5.69 6.02 -8.53
C SER A 123 -7.03 5.24 -8.60
N THR A 124 -7.03 3.93 -8.27
CA THR A 124 -8.19 3.01 -8.44
C THR A 124 -9.51 3.46 -7.82
N GLN A 125 -9.48 4.30 -6.78
CA GLN A 125 -10.68 4.78 -6.08
C GLN A 125 -11.25 6.09 -6.70
N THR A 126 -10.69 6.53 -7.81
CA THR A 126 -11.13 7.69 -8.59
C THR A 126 -12.16 7.26 -9.63
N SER A 127 -13.13 8.13 -9.95
CA SER A 127 -14.14 7.86 -10.99
C SER A 127 -13.59 7.93 -12.41
N ASP A 128 -14.20 7.17 -13.32
CA ASP A 128 -13.86 7.09 -14.75
C ASP A 128 -13.63 8.47 -15.39
N VAL A 129 -14.54 9.43 -15.14
CA VAL A 129 -14.50 10.80 -15.68
C VAL A 129 -13.21 11.56 -15.32
N LEU A 130 -12.59 11.27 -14.17
CA LEU A 130 -11.29 11.83 -13.81
C LEU A 130 -10.13 10.93 -14.25
N ALA A 131 -10.29 9.61 -14.27
CA ALA A 131 -9.28 8.70 -14.82
C ALA A 131 -9.02 8.97 -16.32
N ASP A 132 -10.08 9.12 -17.12
CA ASP A 132 -10.01 9.48 -18.54
C ASP A 132 -9.36 10.86 -18.74
N ALA A 133 -9.72 11.84 -17.91
CA ALA A 133 -9.14 13.18 -17.98
C ALA A 133 -7.65 13.19 -17.58
N VAL A 134 -7.23 12.36 -16.61
CA VAL A 134 -5.82 12.16 -16.24
C VAL A 134 -5.06 11.46 -17.37
N ALA A 135 -5.66 10.46 -18.02
CA ALA A 135 -5.09 9.77 -19.17
C ALA A 135 -4.88 10.73 -20.37
N GLU A 136 -5.88 11.55 -20.70
CA GLU A 136 -5.75 12.61 -21.71
C GLU A 136 -4.67 13.64 -21.34
N ALA A 137 -4.64 14.10 -20.08
CA ALA A 137 -3.63 15.04 -19.60
C ALA A 137 -2.21 14.46 -19.61
N LEU A 138 -2.05 13.14 -19.56
CA LEU A 138 -0.76 12.45 -19.72
C LEU A 138 -0.36 12.31 -21.21
N ARG A 139 -1.32 11.96 -22.08
CA ARG A 139 -1.15 11.94 -23.55
C ARG A 139 -0.82 13.31 -24.15
N GLU A 140 -1.26 14.41 -23.52
CA GLU A 140 -0.86 15.78 -23.87
C GLU A 140 0.61 16.10 -23.57
N ARG A 141 1.29 15.32 -22.70
CA ARG A 141 2.64 15.61 -22.20
C ARG A 141 3.74 14.75 -22.81
N GLY A 142 3.44 13.48 -23.08
CA GLY A 142 4.45 12.49 -23.46
C GLY A 142 5.06 12.76 -24.85
N PRO A 143 6.40 12.74 -25.01
CA PRO A 143 7.00 12.59 -26.33
C PRO A 143 6.59 11.21 -26.86
N ARG A 144 6.01 11.15 -28.07
CA ARG A 144 5.26 9.97 -28.52
C ARG A 144 6.08 8.68 -28.65
N GLN A 145 7.39 8.77 -28.89
CA GLN A 145 8.30 7.62 -28.97
C GLN A 145 9.71 8.03 -28.51
N GLN A 146 10.29 7.26 -27.60
CA GLN A 146 11.71 7.30 -27.24
C GLN A 146 12.18 5.89 -26.81
N THR A 147 13.43 5.55 -27.06
CA THR A 147 14.04 4.30 -26.59
C THR A 147 14.58 4.45 -25.17
N MET A 148 14.71 3.33 -24.44
CA MET A 148 15.28 3.36 -23.09
C MET A 148 16.77 3.69 -23.08
N THR A 149 17.20 4.49 -22.10
CA THR A 149 18.59 4.82 -21.79
C THR A 149 18.83 4.67 -20.29
N VAL A 150 20.09 4.72 -19.84
CA VAL A 150 20.42 4.64 -18.40
C VAL A 150 19.89 5.87 -17.66
N ASP A 151 20.05 7.05 -18.26
CA ASP A 151 19.65 8.35 -17.69
C ASP A 151 18.16 8.42 -17.32
N LEU A 152 17.30 7.63 -17.98
CA LEU A 152 15.86 7.51 -17.71
C LEU A 152 15.51 6.72 -16.44
N LEU A 153 16.49 6.20 -15.69
CA LEU A 153 16.29 5.73 -14.31
C LEU A 153 16.33 6.90 -13.31
N ASP A 154 17.32 7.78 -13.48
CA ASP A 154 17.60 8.94 -12.63
C ASP A 154 16.72 10.15 -12.98
N THR A 155 16.43 10.33 -14.28
CA THR A 155 15.54 11.34 -14.84
C THR A 155 14.34 10.69 -15.56
N PRO A 156 13.43 10.04 -14.82
CA PRO A 156 12.27 9.35 -15.38
C PRO A 156 11.27 10.31 -16.06
N THR A 157 10.58 9.82 -17.08
CA THR A 157 9.49 10.54 -17.75
C THR A 157 8.26 10.74 -16.85
N ASP A 158 7.34 11.65 -17.25
CA ASP A 158 6.03 11.79 -16.61
C ASP A 158 5.28 10.44 -16.52
N ALA A 159 5.39 9.57 -17.54
CA ALA A 159 4.78 8.24 -17.55
C ALA A 159 5.43 7.29 -16.51
N GLN A 160 6.77 7.23 -16.47
CA GLN A 160 7.49 6.45 -15.46
C GLN A 160 7.22 6.97 -14.03
N LEU A 161 7.04 8.28 -13.85
CA LEU A 161 6.69 8.89 -12.56
C LEU A 161 5.25 8.59 -12.14
N VAL A 162 4.28 8.62 -13.08
CA VAL A 162 2.90 8.16 -12.84
C VAL A 162 2.90 6.68 -12.43
N LEU A 163 3.63 5.83 -13.14
CA LEU A 163 3.69 4.38 -12.88
C LEU A 163 4.43 4.00 -11.58
N ARG A 164 5.13 4.93 -10.92
CA ARG A 164 5.65 4.72 -9.54
C ARG A 164 4.57 4.84 -8.46
N HIS A 165 3.34 5.27 -8.79
CA HIS A 165 2.22 5.29 -7.85
C HIS A 165 1.43 3.98 -7.90
N HIS A 166 1.45 3.20 -6.81
CA HIS A 166 0.65 1.99 -6.66
C HIS A 166 -0.85 2.23 -6.89
N ARG A 167 -1.55 1.22 -7.43
CA ARG A 167 -3.03 1.22 -7.59
C ARG A 167 -3.53 2.37 -8.45
N LEU A 168 -3.09 2.43 -9.70
CA LEU A 168 -3.69 3.31 -10.72
C LEU A 168 -5.05 2.77 -11.21
N HIS A 169 -5.88 3.63 -11.79
CA HIS A 169 -7.02 3.23 -12.59
C HIS A 169 -6.56 2.59 -13.90
N SER A 170 -7.27 1.60 -14.43
CA SER A 170 -6.87 0.87 -15.65
C SER A 170 -6.64 1.80 -16.84
N THR A 171 -7.52 2.78 -17.09
CA THR A 171 -7.34 3.79 -18.16
C THR A 171 -6.02 4.56 -18.04
N VAL A 172 -5.63 4.91 -16.81
CA VAL A 172 -4.39 5.67 -16.53
C VAL A 172 -3.17 4.76 -16.62
N MET A 173 -3.31 3.51 -16.18
CA MET A 173 -2.30 2.46 -16.30
C MET A 173 -1.93 2.22 -17.77
N THR A 174 -2.93 1.98 -18.64
CA THR A 174 -2.71 1.79 -20.09
C THR A 174 -2.13 3.06 -20.72
N ALA A 175 -2.71 4.24 -20.45
CA ALA A 175 -2.22 5.49 -21.03
C ALA A 175 -0.80 5.88 -20.60
N ALA A 176 -0.33 5.38 -19.45
CA ALA A 176 1.06 5.53 -19.02
C ALA A 176 1.97 4.45 -19.64
N ALA A 177 1.50 3.21 -19.80
CA ALA A 177 2.23 2.14 -20.49
C ALA A 177 2.48 2.49 -21.96
N ASP A 178 1.48 3.04 -22.66
CA ASP A 178 1.57 3.57 -24.03
C ASP A 178 2.66 4.67 -24.23
N LEU A 179 3.16 5.24 -23.13
CA LEU A 179 4.15 6.32 -23.09
C LEU A 179 5.46 5.91 -22.38
N LEU A 180 5.66 4.61 -22.14
CA LEU A 180 6.94 4.09 -21.66
C LEU A 180 8.01 4.06 -22.77
N PRO A 181 9.30 4.19 -22.41
CA PRO A 181 10.40 3.98 -23.35
C PRO A 181 10.41 2.55 -23.92
N SER A 182 10.55 2.43 -25.25
CA SER A 182 10.67 1.15 -25.94
C SER A 182 12.02 0.47 -25.70
N TYR A 183 12.15 -0.80 -26.10
CA TYR A 183 13.38 -1.57 -26.01
C TYR A 183 14.56 -0.81 -26.63
N PRO A 184 15.75 -0.81 -25.98
CA PRO A 184 16.91 -0.07 -26.48
C PRO A 184 17.45 -0.70 -27.76
N PHE A 185 17.12 -0.10 -28.90
CA PHE A 185 17.82 -0.32 -30.15
C PHE A 185 18.83 0.83 -30.34
N LEU A 186 20.10 0.55 -30.07
CA LEU A 186 21.17 1.54 -30.14
C LEU A 186 22.08 1.24 -31.33
N ASP A 187 22.05 2.10 -32.35
CA ASP A 187 23.00 2.02 -33.45
C ASP A 187 24.46 2.18 -32.95
N GLU A 188 25.38 1.51 -33.64
CA GLU A 188 26.83 1.66 -33.48
C GLU A 188 27.22 3.04 -34.01
N LYS A 189 27.82 3.88 -33.18
CA LYS A 189 28.31 5.19 -33.63
C LYS A 189 29.59 4.97 -34.43
N GLY A 190 29.74 5.64 -35.57
CA GLY A 190 30.75 5.26 -36.59
C GLY A 190 32.22 5.17 -36.13
N ASP A 191 32.60 5.87 -35.06
CA ASP A 191 33.96 5.85 -34.47
C ASP A 191 33.99 5.22 -33.05
N GLU A 192 32.91 4.58 -32.60
CA GLU A 192 32.80 3.91 -31.30
C GLU A 192 33.34 2.48 -31.37
N ASP A 193 34.22 2.11 -30.44
CA ASP A 193 34.71 0.74 -30.34
C ASP A 193 33.56 -0.22 -29.98
N THR A 194 33.49 -1.37 -30.66
CA THR A 194 32.40 -2.34 -30.51
C THR A 194 32.28 -2.88 -29.08
N SER A 195 33.36 -2.89 -28.26
CA SER A 195 33.24 -3.26 -26.83
C SER A 195 32.52 -2.17 -26.02
N THR A 196 32.79 -0.90 -26.32
CA THR A 196 32.10 0.25 -25.73
C THR A 196 30.61 0.29 -26.14
N TRP A 197 30.31 0.03 -27.42
CA TRP A 197 28.93 -0.12 -27.90
C TRP A 197 28.20 -1.27 -27.20
N LEU A 198 28.83 -2.45 -27.08
CA LEU A 198 28.27 -3.61 -26.39
C LEU A 198 27.94 -3.32 -24.92
N ASP A 199 28.82 -2.64 -24.19
CA ASP A 199 28.57 -2.31 -22.77
C ASP A 199 27.53 -1.20 -22.61
N ARG A 200 27.48 -0.22 -23.53
CA ARG A 200 26.40 0.77 -23.63
C ARG A 200 25.03 0.11 -23.87
N GLN A 201 24.97 -0.88 -24.76
CA GLN A 201 23.76 -1.66 -25.04
C GLN A 201 23.32 -2.49 -23.83
N LYS A 202 24.23 -3.23 -23.17
CA LYS A 202 23.94 -3.99 -21.94
C LYS A 202 23.43 -3.10 -20.81
N ALA A 203 23.99 -1.89 -20.67
CA ALA A 203 23.56 -0.93 -19.64
C ALA A 203 22.12 -0.43 -19.90
N ALA A 204 21.79 -0.09 -21.14
CA ALA A 204 20.44 0.31 -21.52
C ALA A 204 19.42 -0.85 -21.37
N GLU A 205 19.79 -2.08 -21.73
CA GLU A 205 18.94 -3.27 -21.52
C GLU A 205 18.66 -3.50 -20.04
N ARG A 206 19.68 -3.46 -19.17
CA ARG A 206 19.51 -3.53 -17.71
C ARG A 206 18.60 -2.42 -17.17
N ALA A 207 18.69 -1.21 -17.72
CA ALA A 207 17.80 -0.11 -17.35
C ALA A 207 16.34 -0.38 -17.75
N TRP A 208 16.11 -0.91 -18.95
CA TRP A 208 14.78 -1.31 -19.44
C TRP A 208 14.17 -2.44 -18.59
N ARG A 209 14.93 -3.49 -18.28
CA ARG A 209 14.53 -4.55 -17.32
C ARG A 209 14.21 -3.96 -15.94
N THR A 210 15.06 -3.07 -15.41
CA THR A 210 14.87 -2.43 -14.11
C THR A 210 13.59 -1.59 -14.06
N MET A 211 13.28 -0.86 -15.14
CA MET A 211 12.03 -0.11 -15.29
C MET A 211 10.82 -1.05 -15.28
N TRP A 212 10.83 -2.11 -16.10
CA TRP A 212 9.71 -3.05 -16.16
C TRP A 212 9.48 -3.78 -14.83
N LYS A 213 10.56 -4.16 -14.12
CA LYS A 213 10.47 -4.68 -12.76
C LYS A 213 9.81 -3.69 -11.80
N GLN A 214 10.16 -2.40 -11.84
CA GLN A 214 9.50 -1.36 -11.03
C GLN A 214 7.99 -1.28 -11.36
N VAL A 215 7.61 -1.31 -12.64
CA VAL A 215 6.21 -1.27 -13.08
C VAL A 215 5.42 -2.48 -12.57
N VAL A 216 5.87 -3.72 -12.84
CA VAL A 216 5.09 -4.91 -12.41
C VAL A 216 5.04 -5.06 -10.89
N THR A 217 6.07 -4.59 -10.17
CA THR A 217 6.07 -4.58 -8.68
C THR A 217 5.14 -3.51 -8.12
N ALA A 218 4.93 -2.40 -8.82
CA ALA A 218 4.08 -1.32 -8.35
C ALA A 218 2.59 -1.60 -8.49
N HIS A 219 2.18 -2.42 -9.48
CA HIS A 219 0.78 -2.63 -9.89
C HIS A 219 0.35 -4.12 -9.90
N PRO A 220 0.34 -4.81 -8.74
CA PRO A 220 -0.01 -6.22 -8.67
C PRO A 220 -1.53 -6.47 -8.73
N GLU A 221 -2.32 -5.44 -9.04
CA GLU A 221 -3.72 -5.54 -9.48
C GLU A 221 -3.89 -5.42 -11.00
N HIS A 222 -2.83 -5.07 -11.75
CA HIS A 222 -2.85 -4.88 -13.22
C HIS A 222 -1.98 -5.88 -13.98
N HIS A 223 -1.53 -6.97 -13.36
CA HIS A 223 -0.67 -7.96 -14.03
C HIS A 223 -1.29 -8.54 -15.31
N ARG A 224 -2.60 -8.85 -15.31
CA ARG A 224 -3.29 -9.32 -16.53
C ARG A 224 -3.33 -8.24 -17.61
N LEU A 225 -3.75 -7.02 -17.25
CA LEU A 225 -3.78 -5.86 -18.14
C LEU A 225 -2.41 -5.58 -18.79
N LEU A 226 -1.32 -5.72 -18.00
CA LEU A 226 0.04 -5.58 -18.49
C LEU A 226 0.45 -6.69 -19.46
N VAL A 227 0.10 -7.94 -19.17
CA VAL A 227 0.34 -9.08 -20.09
C VAL A 227 -0.40 -8.86 -21.41
N ASP A 228 -1.72 -8.68 -21.37
CA ASP A 228 -2.58 -8.49 -22.55
C ASP A 228 -2.13 -7.29 -23.42
N TRP A 229 -1.68 -6.19 -22.79
CA TRP A 229 -1.11 -5.03 -23.49
C TRP A 229 0.28 -5.32 -24.08
N SER A 230 1.12 -6.10 -23.38
CA SER A 230 2.51 -6.35 -23.75
C SER A 230 2.68 -7.31 -24.92
N ASP A 231 1.68 -8.15 -25.21
CA ASP A 231 1.71 -9.16 -26.29
C ASP A 231 1.86 -8.56 -27.70
N ASN A 232 1.47 -7.29 -27.86
CA ASN A 232 1.58 -6.55 -29.12
C ASN A 232 2.85 -5.66 -29.19
N ASN A 233 3.73 -5.76 -28.17
CA ASN A 233 4.86 -4.85 -27.94
C ASN A 233 6.16 -5.61 -27.62
N ASP A 234 7.30 -4.90 -27.62
CA ASP A 234 8.61 -5.49 -27.29
C ASP A 234 8.71 -5.99 -25.83
N ALA A 235 7.88 -5.43 -24.94
CA ALA A 235 7.79 -5.77 -23.52
C ALA A 235 7.21 -7.15 -23.20
N GLY A 236 6.53 -7.83 -24.14
CA GLY A 236 5.79 -9.08 -23.87
C GLY A 236 6.59 -10.21 -23.20
N HIS A 237 7.89 -10.25 -23.46
CA HIS A 237 8.81 -11.21 -22.85
C HIS A 237 9.27 -10.80 -21.45
N ILE A 238 9.60 -9.51 -21.21
CA ILE A 238 10.17 -9.06 -19.94
C ILE A 238 9.11 -8.90 -18.85
N VAL A 239 7.87 -8.60 -19.23
CA VAL A 239 6.71 -8.63 -18.32
C VAL A 239 6.53 -10.04 -17.78
N ARG A 240 6.43 -11.06 -18.65
CA ARG A 240 6.35 -12.48 -18.24
C ARG A 240 7.56 -12.93 -17.43
N GLU A 241 8.79 -12.57 -17.83
CA GLU A 241 10.02 -12.90 -17.11
C GLU A 241 10.01 -12.36 -15.65
N HIS A 242 9.53 -11.13 -15.44
CA HIS A 242 9.44 -10.57 -14.09
C HIS A 242 8.25 -11.11 -13.28
N LEU A 243 7.11 -11.39 -13.90
CA LEU A 243 5.97 -12.00 -13.21
C LEU A 243 6.32 -13.41 -12.71
N LEU A 244 6.96 -14.24 -13.54
CA LEU A 244 7.38 -15.59 -13.15
C LEU A 244 8.61 -15.59 -12.21
N GLY A 245 9.64 -14.78 -12.53
CA GLY A 245 10.96 -14.88 -11.90
C GLY A 245 11.36 -13.76 -10.93
N SER A 246 10.60 -12.67 -10.81
CA SER A 246 10.98 -11.53 -9.94
C SER A 246 9.99 -11.18 -8.85
N ILE A 247 8.69 -11.44 -9.04
CA ILE A 247 7.61 -11.18 -8.06
C ILE A 247 6.46 -12.23 -8.05
N PRO A 248 6.70 -13.54 -8.27
CA PRO A 248 5.61 -14.51 -8.50
C PRO A 248 4.60 -14.67 -7.35
N TRP A 249 5.00 -14.35 -6.12
CA TRP A 249 4.11 -14.34 -4.95
C TRP A 249 2.97 -13.30 -5.05
N ASP A 250 3.18 -12.21 -5.80
CA ASP A 250 2.21 -11.11 -5.99
C ASP A 250 1.28 -11.33 -7.20
N VAL A 251 1.48 -12.40 -7.99
CA VAL A 251 0.72 -12.69 -9.22
C VAL A 251 -0.56 -13.47 -8.90
N GLU A 252 -1.64 -13.22 -9.64
CA GLU A 252 -2.88 -14.01 -9.49
C GLU A 252 -2.69 -15.49 -9.87
N PRO A 253 -3.27 -16.45 -9.12
CA PRO A 253 -3.03 -17.89 -9.29
C PRO A 253 -3.19 -18.41 -10.73
N GLU A 254 -4.26 -17.99 -11.42
CA GLU A 254 -4.57 -18.42 -12.79
C GLU A 254 -3.57 -17.84 -13.81
N LEU A 255 -3.12 -16.59 -13.59
CA LEU A 255 -2.15 -15.91 -14.44
C LEU A 255 -0.74 -16.45 -14.24
N LEU A 256 -0.37 -16.79 -13.00
CA LEU A 256 0.92 -17.41 -12.71
C LEU A 256 1.02 -18.78 -13.40
N GLU A 257 -0.06 -19.56 -13.39
CA GLU A 257 -0.12 -20.84 -14.10
C GLU A 257 -0.10 -20.66 -15.62
N GLU A 258 -0.85 -19.71 -16.20
CA GLU A 258 -0.80 -19.41 -17.64
C GLU A 258 0.62 -19.05 -18.11
N ILE A 259 1.28 -18.11 -17.42
CA ILE A 259 2.67 -17.69 -17.74
C ILE A 259 3.67 -18.84 -17.53
N ALA A 260 3.45 -19.70 -16.54
CA ALA A 260 4.26 -20.88 -16.32
C ALA A 260 4.10 -21.91 -17.47
N GLN A 261 2.87 -22.17 -17.93
CA GLN A 261 2.64 -23.04 -19.10
C GLN A 261 3.24 -22.46 -20.39
N ASP A 262 3.13 -21.14 -20.61
CA ASP A 262 3.79 -20.44 -21.72
C ASP A 262 5.32 -20.66 -21.70
N ASP A 263 5.95 -20.53 -20.52
CA ASP A 263 7.40 -20.77 -20.38
C ASP A 263 7.74 -22.25 -20.62
N LEU A 264 6.98 -23.21 -20.06
CA LEU A 264 7.14 -24.66 -20.28
C LEU A 264 6.96 -25.06 -21.76
N ALA A 265 6.01 -24.46 -22.47
CA ALA A 265 5.77 -24.69 -23.90
C ALA A 265 6.98 -24.28 -24.79
N SER A 266 7.91 -23.47 -24.27
CA SER A 266 9.15 -23.13 -24.97
C SER A 266 10.25 -24.21 -24.89
N PHE A 267 10.19 -25.15 -23.94
CA PHE A 267 11.25 -26.15 -23.72
C PHE A 267 11.37 -27.20 -24.84
N PRO A 268 10.28 -27.73 -25.45
CA PRO A 268 10.36 -28.60 -26.60
C PRO A 268 11.20 -28.04 -27.76
N TYR A 269 11.16 -26.72 -27.99
CA TYR A 269 12.00 -26.05 -28.99
C TYR A 269 13.51 -26.15 -28.67
N SER A 270 13.89 -26.02 -27.39
CA SER A 270 15.28 -26.19 -26.94
C SER A 270 15.74 -27.65 -27.00
N VAL A 271 14.85 -28.59 -26.71
CA VAL A 271 15.08 -30.05 -26.86
C VAL A 271 15.28 -30.41 -28.34
N LEU A 272 14.42 -29.93 -29.23
CA LEU A 272 14.53 -30.13 -30.68
C LEU A 272 15.83 -29.53 -31.23
N THR A 273 16.14 -28.28 -30.89
CA THR A 273 17.41 -27.62 -31.26
C THR A 273 18.62 -28.45 -30.83
N THR A 274 18.58 -29.01 -29.61
CA THR A 274 19.64 -29.88 -29.09
C THR A 274 19.79 -31.16 -29.92
N ARG A 275 18.69 -31.83 -30.25
CA ARG A 275 18.69 -33.07 -31.07
C ARG A 275 19.18 -32.81 -32.49
N MET A 276 18.70 -31.75 -33.14
CA MET A 276 19.10 -31.35 -34.50
C MET A 276 20.60 -31.00 -34.58
N CYS A 277 21.10 -30.18 -33.65
CA CYS A 277 22.51 -29.80 -33.62
C CYS A 277 23.42 -30.99 -33.32
N ARG A 278 23.00 -31.95 -32.48
CA ARG A 278 23.79 -33.19 -32.25
C ARG A 278 23.80 -34.10 -33.47
N MET A 279 22.66 -34.32 -34.13
CA MET A 279 22.61 -35.08 -35.39
C MET A 279 23.57 -34.50 -36.44
N ARG A 280 23.68 -33.17 -36.54
CA ARG A 280 24.66 -32.49 -37.41
C ARG A 280 26.11 -32.65 -36.91
N ARG A 281 26.36 -32.46 -35.61
CA ARG A 281 27.68 -32.67 -34.96
C ARG A 281 28.22 -34.09 -35.21
N ASP A 282 27.32 -35.07 -35.16
CA ASP A 282 27.65 -36.49 -35.23
C ASP A 282 27.76 -37.01 -36.68
N GLY A 283 27.58 -36.14 -37.68
CA GLY A 283 28.01 -36.36 -39.07
C GLY A 283 26.98 -36.04 -40.16
N ALA A 284 25.71 -35.80 -39.82
CA ALA A 284 24.66 -35.56 -40.83
C ALA A 284 24.75 -34.18 -41.49
N THR A 285 24.33 -34.08 -42.75
CA THR A 285 24.17 -32.81 -43.46
C THR A 285 22.93 -32.05 -42.99
N GLU A 286 22.87 -30.73 -43.21
CA GLU A 286 21.66 -29.95 -42.89
C GLU A 286 20.38 -30.49 -43.58
N GLN A 287 20.51 -31.07 -44.78
CA GLN A 287 19.36 -31.59 -45.52
C GLN A 287 18.82 -32.87 -44.89
N GLU A 288 19.69 -33.77 -44.44
CA GLU A 288 19.30 -34.98 -43.70
C GLU A 288 18.68 -34.63 -42.34
N VAL A 289 19.23 -33.63 -41.64
CA VAL A 289 18.66 -33.13 -40.38
C VAL A 289 17.28 -32.51 -40.60
N ARG A 290 17.10 -31.62 -41.61
CA ARG A 290 15.80 -31.05 -41.94
C ARG A 290 14.78 -32.10 -42.40
N ALA A 291 15.22 -33.16 -43.08
CA ALA A 291 14.35 -34.26 -43.50
C ALA A 291 13.93 -35.16 -42.31
N HIS A 292 14.84 -35.42 -41.36
CA HIS A 292 14.56 -36.25 -40.18
C HIS A 292 13.58 -35.57 -39.21
N PHE A 293 13.73 -34.27 -38.98
CA PHE A 293 12.89 -33.47 -38.08
C PHE A 293 11.77 -32.69 -38.82
N ALA A 294 11.36 -33.16 -40.01
CA ALA A 294 10.44 -32.41 -40.88
C ALA A 294 9.05 -32.15 -40.27
N SER A 295 8.55 -33.07 -39.42
CA SER A 295 7.27 -32.90 -38.71
C SER A 295 7.38 -31.76 -37.69
N ASP A 296 8.32 -31.88 -36.75
CA ASP A 296 8.57 -30.92 -35.68
C ASP A 296 8.85 -29.51 -36.23
N LEU A 297 9.63 -29.42 -37.32
CA LEU A 297 9.91 -28.16 -38.02
C LEU A 297 8.67 -27.53 -38.67
N SER A 298 7.63 -28.31 -38.98
CA SER A 298 6.39 -27.81 -39.59
C SER A 298 5.49 -27.08 -38.59
N GLU A 299 5.60 -27.43 -37.30
CA GLU A 299 4.79 -26.88 -36.19
C GLU A 299 5.37 -25.56 -35.65
N LEU A 300 6.68 -25.33 -35.79
CA LEU A 300 7.35 -24.11 -35.31
C LEU A 300 6.93 -22.83 -36.05
N SER A 301 6.96 -21.68 -35.38
CA SER A 301 6.83 -20.37 -36.03
C SER A 301 7.97 -20.08 -37.03
N PRO A 302 7.77 -19.21 -38.03
CA PRO A 302 8.82 -18.83 -38.99
C PRO A 302 10.10 -18.27 -38.33
N GLN A 303 9.95 -17.57 -37.20
CA GLN A 303 11.09 -17.01 -36.45
C GLN A 303 11.88 -18.09 -35.71
N GLN A 304 11.20 -19.09 -35.12
CA GLN A 304 11.84 -20.25 -34.50
C GLN A 304 12.62 -21.09 -35.52
N ARG A 305 12.05 -21.33 -36.71
CA ARG A 305 12.72 -22.02 -37.83
C ARG A 305 13.99 -21.28 -38.25
N LYS A 306 13.88 -19.97 -38.54
CA LYS A 306 15.00 -19.11 -38.92
C LYS A 306 16.16 -19.15 -37.90
N ARG A 307 15.84 -19.17 -36.60
CA ARG A 307 16.85 -19.31 -35.53
C ARG A 307 17.52 -20.69 -35.54
N ILE A 308 16.80 -21.78 -35.81
CA ILE A 308 17.40 -23.12 -35.97
C ILE A 308 18.32 -23.16 -37.19
N ASP A 309 17.87 -22.66 -38.34
CA ASP A 309 18.68 -22.60 -39.56
C ASP A 309 20.01 -21.85 -39.32
N GLN A 310 19.96 -20.71 -38.62
CA GLN A 310 21.16 -19.95 -38.23
C GLN A 310 22.12 -20.73 -37.32
N LEU A 311 21.62 -21.62 -36.44
CA LEU A 311 22.46 -22.46 -35.59
C LEU A 311 23.06 -23.67 -36.32
N LEU A 312 22.36 -24.20 -37.33
CA LEU A 312 22.83 -25.35 -38.12
C LEU A 312 23.94 -24.97 -39.10
N SER A 313 23.84 -23.78 -39.72
CA SER A 313 24.80 -23.28 -40.72
C SER A 313 26.06 -22.62 -40.14
N ASP A 314 26.16 -22.47 -38.81
CA ASP A 314 27.42 -22.09 -38.13
C ASP A 314 28.09 -23.33 -37.52
N ASP A 315 29.00 -23.91 -38.30
CA ASP A 315 29.88 -25.04 -37.94
C ASP A 315 30.66 -24.89 -36.63
N LYS A 316 30.80 -23.69 -36.06
CA LYS A 316 31.68 -23.41 -34.91
C LYS A 316 30.93 -23.01 -33.65
N TYR A 317 30.22 -21.87 -33.67
CA TYR A 317 29.65 -21.30 -32.45
C TYR A 317 28.19 -21.72 -32.28
N GLY A 318 27.36 -21.50 -33.31
CA GLY A 318 25.95 -21.91 -33.37
C GLY A 318 25.77 -23.41 -33.11
N LEU A 319 26.52 -24.28 -33.80
CA LEU A 319 26.45 -25.72 -33.62
C LEU A 319 26.81 -26.15 -32.18
N ARG A 320 27.88 -25.58 -31.61
CA ARG A 320 28.32 -25.86 -30.23
C ARG A 320 27.29 -25.39 -29.21
N TYR A 321 26.72 -24.20 -29.39
CA TYR A 321 25.69 -23.64 -28.53
C TYR A 321 24.41 -24.48 -28.58
N GLY A 322 23.95 -24.81 -29.80
CA GLY A 322 22.76 -25.63 -30.03
C GLY A 322 22.84 -27.01 -29.38
N CYS A 323 24.00 -27.67 -29.42
CA CYS A 323 24.22 -28.97 -28.75
C CYS A 323 24.00 -28.95 -27.21
N GLY A 324 23.98 -27.78 -26.57
CA GLY A 324 23.70 -27.61 -25.14
C GLY A 324 22.35 -26.96 -24.82
N ALA A 325 21.55 -26.57 -25.82
CA ALA A 325 20.44 -25.63 -25.65
C ALA A 325 19.41 -26.04 -24.59
N ALA A 326 19.04 -27.32 -24.49
CA ALA A 326 18.08 -27.81 -23.49
C ALA A 326 18.59 -27.69 -22.04
N ILE A 327 19.85 -28.05 -21.80
CA ILE A 327 20.48 -27.92 -20.46
C ILE A 327 20.65 -26.44 -20.11
N SER A 328 21.12 -25.62 -21.05
CA SER A 328 21.24 -24.17 -20.85
C SER A 328 19.89 -23.54 -20.49
N ARG A 329 18.81 -23.89 -21.20
CA ARG A 329 17.47 -23.36 -20.93
C ARG A 329 16.95 -23.79 -19.55
N ILE A 330 17.13 -25.04 -19.13
CA ILE A 330 16.75 -25.51 -17.78
C ILE A 330 17.58 -24.84 -16.67
N ALA A 331 18.90 -24.74 -16.83
CA ALA A 331 19.75 -24.12 -15.81
C ALA A 331 19.44 -22.62 -15.63
N TRP A 332 19.30 -21.87 -16.73
CA TRP A 332 18.91 -20.45 -16.70
C TRP A 332 17.49 -20.24 -16.19
N ALA A 333 16.56 -21.16 -16.47
CA ALA A 333 15.22 -21.10 -15.92
C ALA A 333 15.21 -21.38 -14.41
N ALA A 334 15.94 -22.39 -13.93
CA ALA A 334 15.96 -22.75 -12.51
C ALA A 334 16.58 -21.67 -11.61
N ASP A 335 17.64 -20.99 -12.06
CA ASP A 335 18.24 -19.88 -11.29
C ASP A 335 17.57 -18.51 -11.53
N GLY A 336 16.91 -18.38 -12.68
CA GLY A 336 16.17 -17.19 -13.11
C GLY A 336 14.65 -17.34 -12.93
N THR A 337 13.94 -17.61 -14.03
CA THR A 337 12.47 -17.49 -14.10
C THR A 337 11.69 -18.37 -13.12
N TRP A 338 12.17 -19.56 -12.79
CA TRP A 338 11.47 -20.52 -11.93
C TRP A 338 11.95 -20.54 -10.48
N ARG A 339 13.02 -19.79 -10.15
CA ARG A 339 13.75 -19.93 -8.89
C ARG A 339 12.87 -19.90 -7.65
N TYR A 340 11.94 -18.95 -7.57
CA TYR A 340 11.05 -18.80 -6.42
C TYR A 340 9.86 -19.76 -6.44
N LEU A 341 9.44 -20.30 -7.59
CA LEU A 341 8.44 -21.38 -7.64
C LEU A 341 9.07 -22.69 -7.14
N LEU A 342 10.33 -22.94 -7.51
CA LEU A 342 11.10 -24.10 -7.07
C LEU A 342 11.58 -23.97 -5.61
N ASN A 343 11.75 -22.75 -5.10
CA ASN A 343 12.21 -22.50 -3.72
C ASN A 343 11.42 -21.31 -3.11
N PRO A 344 10.15 -21.49 -2.71
CA PRO A 344 9.32 -20.39 -2.19
C PRO A 344 9.86 -19.74 -0.92
N ASP A 345 10.63 -20.51 -0.14
CA ASP A 345 11.36 -20.10 1.06
C ASP A 345 12.50 -19.10 0.78
N GLN A 346 13.01 -19.03 -0.45
CA GLN A 346 13.98 -17.99 -0.86
C GLN A 346 13.31 -16.64 -1.14
N GLY A 347 11.99 -16.61 -1.34
CA GLY A 347 11.23 -15.37 -1.51
C GLY A 347 11.03 -14.67 -0.18
N GLN A 348 12.02 -13.87 0.26
CA GLN A 348 11.97 -13.17 1.55
C GLN A 348 12.23 -11.65 1.47
N GLN A 349 11.47 -10.88 2.24
CA GLN A 349 11.71 -9.47 2.50
C GLN A 349 12.16 -9.27 3.96
N TYR A 350 13.35 -8.69 4.17
CA TYR A 350 13.94 -8.46 5.50
C TYR A 350 13.93 -9.70 6.44
N GLY A 351 14.17 -10.89 5.89
CA GLY A 351 14.17 -12.15 6.65
C GLY A 351 12.78 -12.70 7.01
N ARG A 352 11.72 -12.25 6.32
CA ARG A 352 10.36 -12.80 6.41
C ARG A 352 9.92 -13.32 5.05
N PRO A 353 9.35 -14.53 4.92
CA PRO A 353 8.76 -15.01 3.68
C PRO A 353 7.70 -14.05 3.12
N HIS A 354 7.61 -13.94 1.79
CA HIS A 354 6.53 -13.24 1.13
C HIS A 354 5.19 -13.99 1.30
N PRO A 355 4.05 -13.28 1.45
CA PRO A 355 2.74 -13.89 1.36
C PRO A 355 2.42 -14.21 -0.11
N TRP A 356 2.29 -15.49 -0.44
CA TRP A 356 1.92 -15.95 -1.78
C TRP A 356 0.40 -15.88 -2.00
N ARG A 357 -0.04 -15.47 -3.21
CA ARG A 357 -1.44 -15.60 -3.64
C ARG A 357 -1.78 -17.02 -4.10
N ALA A 358 -0.85 -17.68 -4.80
CA ALA A 358 -0.95 -19.09 -5.16
C ALA A 358 -0.90 -20.00 -3.92
N ALA A 359 -1.66 -21.09 -3.95
CA ALA A 359 -1.66 -22.09 -2.89
C ALA A 359 -0.41 -23.00 -2.96
N GLU A 360 0.03 -23.54 -1.82
CA GLU A 360 1.21 -24.41 -1.74
C GLU A 360 1.09 -25.63 -2.68
N ASP A 361 -0.09 -26.24 -2.78
CA ASP A 361 -0.38 -27.35 -3.72
C ASP A 361 -0.20 -26.95 -5.21
N GLN A 362 -0.53 -25.70 -5.58
CA GLN A 362 -0.39 -25.22 -6.95
C GLN A 362 1.08 -24.94 -7.27
N LEU A 363 1.83 -24.34 -6.34
CA LEU A 363 3.27 -24.12 -6.47
C LEU A 363 4.01 -25.46 -6.58
N ALA A 364 3.64 -26.45 -5.78
CA ALA A 364 4.16 -27.81 -5.88
C ALA A 364 3.83 -28.47 -7.23
N ALA A 365 2.61 -28.27 -7.76
CA ALA A 365 2.23 -28.79 -9.08
C ALA A 365 3.05 -28.18 -10.23
N LEU A 366 3.25 -26.87 -10.23
CA LEU A 366 4.09 -26.16 -11.22
C LEU A 366 5.56 -26.59 -11.10
N ALA A 367 6.11 -26.65 -9.89
CA ALA A 367 7.47 -27.11 -9.64
C ALA A 367 7.69 -28.57 -10.10
N ARG A 368 6.67 -29.43 -9.94
CA ARG A 368 6.67 -30.81 -10.44
C ARG A 368 6.72 -30.87 -11.98
N GLN A 369 5.92 -30.07 -12.67
CA GLN A 369 5.92 -29.98 -14.13
C GLN A 369 7.28 -29.49 -14.66
N PHE A 370 7.88 -28.48 -14.02
CA PHE A 370 9.24 -28.06 -14.34
C PHE A 370 10.25 -29.19 -14.15
N ALA A 371 10.16 -29.96 -13.06
CA ALA A 371 11.02 -31.11 -12.81
C ALA A 371 10.82 -32.25 -13.84
N GLU A 372 9.59 -32.47 -14.32
CA GLU A 372 9.28 -33.39 -15.42
C GLU A 372 9.98 -32.94 -16.73
N HIS A 373 9.93 -31.65 -17.08
CA HIS A 373 10.69 -31.11 -18.22
C HIS A 373 12.23 -31.13 -18.01
N ALA A 374 12.70 -30.88 -16.79
CA ALA A 374 14.11 -30.95 -16.43
C ALA A 374 14.66 -32.38 -16.52
N ALA A 375 13.86 -33.41 -16.25
CA ALA A 375 14.23 -34.81 -16.46
C ALA A 375 14.48 -35.11 -17.95
N VAL A 376 13.62 -34.63 -18.86
CA VAL A 376 13.82 -34.77 -20.32
C VAL A 376 15.09 -34.05 -20.79
N ALA A 377 15.45 -32.91 -20.19
CA ALA A 377 16.73 -32.25 -20.47
C ALA A 377 17.92 -33.04 -19.90
N LEU A 378 17.80 -33.61 -18.70
CA LEU A 378 18.84 -34.44 -18.04
C LEU A 378 19.18 -35.71 -18.85
N GLU A 379 18.21 -36.31 -19.54
CA GLU A 379 18.47 -37.38 -20.52
C GLU A 379 19.45 -36.94 -21.61
N LEU A 380 19.39 -35.68 -22.04
CA LEU A 380 20.31 -35.06 -23.00
C LEU A 380 21.60 -34.55 -22.35
N TRP A 381 21.82 -34.66 -21.04
CA TRP A 381 23.09 -34.24 -20.44
C TRP A 381 24.26 -35.16 -20.87
N GLU A 382 25.33 -34.53 -21.36
CA GLU A 382 26.60 -35.14 -21.78
C GLU A 382 27.77 -34.39 -21.10
N PRO A 383 28.80 -35.07 -20.56
CA PRO A 383 29.93 -34.42 -19.90
C PRO A 383 30.85 -33.73 -20.92
N ALA A 384 31.04 -32.42 -20.79
CA ALA A 384 31.94 -31.67 -21.66
C ALA A 384 33.43 -31.96 -21.33
N PRO A 385 34.25 -32.47 -22.27
CA PRO A 385 35.62 -32.90 -21.95
C PRO A 385 36.52 -31.78 -21.40
N GLY A 386 36.42 -30.59 -22.00
CA GLY A 386 37.21 -29.39 -21.64
C GLY A 386 36.47 -28.34 -20.81
N ALA A 387 35.28 -28.65 -20.26
CA ALA A 387 34.50 -27.73 -19.43
C ALA A 387 33.67 -28.50 -18.39
N PRO A 388 34.31 -29.14 -17.38
CA PRO A 388 33.60 -29.83 -16.30
C PRO A 388 32.78 -28.87 -15.43
N ILE A 389 31.76 -29.41 -14.78
CA ILE A 389 30.97 -28.72 -13.74
C ILE A 389 31.89 -28.26 -12.60
N HIS A 390 31.77 -26.99 -12.19
CA HIS A 390 32.70 -26.38 -11.23
C HIS A 390 32.12 -25.24 -10.37
N SER A 391 30.86 -24.86 -10.56
CA SER A 391 30.16 -23.80 -9.80
C SER A 391 28.97 -24.35 -9.01
N VAL A 392 28.38 -23.49 -8.17
CA VAL A 392 27.07 -23.76 -7.53
C VAL A 392 25.95 -23.73 -8.57
N GLU A 393 26.03 -22.83 -9.53
CA GLU A 393 25.01 -22.54 -10.54
C GLU A 393 24.80 -23.73 -11.48
N ASP A 394 25.89 -24.42 -11.85
CA ASP A 394 25.87 -25.70 -12.58
C ASP A 394 25.04 -26.81 -11.88
N LEU A 395 24.85 -26.71 -10.56
CA LEU A 395 24.27 -27.75 -9.69
C LEU A 395 22.90 -27.40 -9.10
N ARG A 396 22.49 -26.12 -9.01
CA ARG A 396 21.20 -25.70 -8.41
C ARG A 396 20.02 -26.43 -9.03
N TRP A 397 19.91 -26.40 -10.36
CA TRP A 397 18.84 -27.06 -11.11
C TRP A 397 18.75 -28.58 -10.85
N VAL A 398 19.84 -29.24 -10.44
CA VAL A 398 19.86 -30.68 -10.13
C VAL A 398 19.28 -30.95 -8.75
N ARG A 399 19.54 -30.07 -7.76
CA ARG A 399 18.83 -30.09 -6.48
C ARG A 399 17.34 -29.85 -6.71
N ASP A 400 17.01 -28.81 -7.48
CA ASP A 400 15.61 -28.38 -7.68
C ASP A 400 14.79 -29.45 -8.41
N LEU A 401 15.37 -30.10 -9.43
CA LEU A 401 14.84 -31.33 -10.04
C LEU A 401 14.52 -32.40 -8.98
N LEU A 402 15.48 -32.73 -8.13
CA LEU A 402 15.36 -33.81 -7.14
C LEU A 402 14.39 -33.49 -6.00
N GLN A 403 14.19 -32.20 -5.69
CA GLN A 403 13.25 -31.73 -4.68
C GLN A 403 11.79 -31.93 -5.11
N HIS A 404 11.51 -31.77 -6.41
CA HIS A 404 10.14 -31.71 -6.93
C HIS A 404 9.74 -32.91 -7.81
N LEU A 405 10.66 -33.83 -8.14
CA LEU A 405 10.28 -35.10 -8.75
C LEU A 405 9.49 -35.98 -7.75
N PRO A 406 8.26 -36.42 -8.07
CA PRO A 406 7.42 -37.17 -7.14
C PRO A 406 7.96 -38.59 -6.86
N VAL A 407 8.73 -39.14 -7.81
CA VAL A 407 9.50 -40.37 -7.66
C VAL A 407 10.84 -40.18 -8.37
N VAL A 408 11.93 -40.08 -7.60
CA VAL A 408 13.27 -40.07 -8.20
C VAL A 408 13.60 -41.48 -8.71
N THR A 409 13.49 -41.68 -10.03
CA THR A 409 13.67 -42.99 -10.69
C THR A 409 15.11 -43.50 -10.65
N ALA A 410 15.33 -44.75 -11.07
CA ALA A 410 16.66 -45.34 -11.19
C ALA A 410 17.54 -44.57 -12.19
N ASP A 411 16.97 -44.18 -13.34
CA ASP A 411 17.67 -43.52 -14.44
C ASP A 411 18.05 -42.08 -14.08
N VAL A 412 17.14 -41.35 -13.40
CA VAL A 412 17.47 -40.04 -12.81
C VAL A 412 18.58 -40.19 -11.77
N LYS A 413 18.51 -41.20 -10.88
CA LYS A 413 19.59 -41.49 -9.92
C LYS A 413 20.91 -41.84 -10.62
N GLU A 414 20.92 -42.48 -11.79
CA GLU A 414 22.16 -42.71 -12.54
C GLU A 414 22.69 -41.44 -13.21
N LYS A 415 21.84 -40.68 -13.91
CA LYS A 415 22.22 -39.41 -14.55
C LYS A 415 22.72 -38.38 -13.53
N VAL A 416 22.09 -38.28 -12.37
CA VAL A 416 22.57 -37.45 -11.25
C VAL A 416 23.93 -37.95 -10.75
N ARG A 417 24.15 -39.26 -10.59
CA ARG A 417 25.49 -39.78 -10.23
C ARG A 417 26.55 -39.47 -11.27
N LEU A 418 26.22 -39.39 -12.56
CA LEU A 418 27.15 -38.95 -13.61
C LEU A 418 27.50 -37.46 -13.47
N ILE A 419 26.52 -36.60 -13.19
CA ILE A 419 26.75 -35.20 -12.84
C ILE A 419 27.60 -35.07 -11.57
N CYS A 420 27.29 -35.80 -10.50
CA CYS A 420 28.07 -35.80 -9.26
C CYS A 420 29.53 -36.23 -9.49
N ARG A 421 29.79 -37.18 -10.41
CA ARG A 421 31.15 -37.57 -10.81
C ARG A 421 31.87 -36.45 -11.59
N ASP A 422 31.18 -35.73 -12.47
CA ASP A 422 31.78 -34.62 -13.23
C ASP A 422 32.03 -33.38 -12.36
N ALA A 423 31.11 -33.05 -11.45
CA ALA A 423 31.32 -32.04 -10.42
C ALA A 423 32.52 -32.41 -9.53
N LYS A 424 32.62 -33.67 -9.09
CA LYS A 424 33.80 -34.16 -8.33
C LYS A 424 35.09 -34.08 -9.18
N ARG A 425 35.03 -34.27 -10.51
CA ARG A 425 36.15 -34.07 -11.45
C ARG A 425 36.57 -32.59 -11.54
N GLY A 426 35.64 -31.66 -11.70
CA GLY A 426 35.93 -30.23 -11.83
C GLY A 426 36.38 -29.58 -10.52
N LEU A 427 35.76 -29.94 -9.39
CA LEU A 427 36.07 -29.39 -8.07
C LEU A 427 37.37 -29.95 -7.47
N ALA A 428 37.82 -31.15 -7.85
CA ALA A 428 39.06 -31.75 -7.34
C ALA A 428 40.35 -30.99 -7.73
N GLY A 429 40.30 -30.18 -8.79
CA GLY A 429 41.45 -29.38 -9.24
C GLY A 429 41.63 -28.03 -8.53
N ARG A 430 40.58 -27.50 -7.88
CA ARG A 430 40.60 -26.16 -7.26
C ARG A 430 41.03 -26.21 -5.80
N ARG A 431 41.88 -25.28 -5.39
CA ARG A 431 42.34 -25.10 -4.00
C ARG A 431 41.71 -23.85 -3.38
N GLU A 432 41.42 -23.91 -2.09
CA GLU A 432 40.93 -22.78 -1.30
C GLU A 432 42.02 -21.70 -1.10
N TYR A 433 42.18 -20.80 -2.09
CA TYR A 433 43.01 -19.60 -1.94
C TYR A 433 42.20 -18.44 -1.33
N GLY A 434 41.89 -18.57 -0.05
CA GLY A 434 41.19 -17.57 0.76
C GLY A 434 41.98 -16.26 0.93
N ARG A 435 41.94 -15.39 -0.09
CA ARG A 435 42.28 -13.95 0.06
C ARG A 435 41.73 -13.01 -1.01
N TYR A 436 41.37 -13.47 -2.21
CA TYR A 436 40.93 -12.62 -3.32
C TYR A 436 39.72 -13.17 -4.09
N GLY A 437 38.60 -13.42 -3.39
CA GLY A 437 37.21 -13.32 -3.92
C GLY A 437 36.74 -14.09 -5.17
N LEU A 438 37.58 -14.86 -5.85
CA LEU A 438 37.30 -15.42 -7.19
C LEU A 438 37.02 -16.93 -7.22
N ASP A 439 37.18 -17.61 -6.08
CA ASP A 439 36.87 -19.04 -5.86
C ASP A 439 35.98 -19.21 -4.60
N SER A 440 35.13 -18.22 -4.28
CA SER A 440 34.20 -18.27 -3.12
C SER A 440 33.24 -19.47 -3.14
N ASP A 441 32.91 -19.92 -4.35
CA ASP A 441 31.73 -20.76 -4.59
C ASP A 441 32.06 -22.26 -4.54
N VAL A 442 33.36 -22.61 -4.46
CA VAL A 442 33.83 -24.00 -4.41
C VAL A 442 33.31 -24.76 -3.20
N GLN A 443 33.24 -24.10 -2.03
CA GLN A 443 32.76 -24.73 -0.80
C GLN A 443 31.22 -24.88 -0.79
N PRO A 444 30.42 -23.84 -1.09
CA PRO A 444 28.98 -24.00 -1.31
C PRO A 444 28.61 -25.03 -2.39
N ALA A 445 29.43 -25.20 -3.44
CA ALA A 445 29.20 -26.21 -4.47
C ALA A 445 29.39 -27.65 -3.93
N ARG A 446 30.36 -27.86 -3.03
CA ARG A 446 30.52 -29.15 -2.31
C ARG A 446 29.35 -29.38 -1.34
N GLU A 447 28.92 -28.37 -0.59
CA GLU A 447 27.81 -28.49 0.36
C GLU A 447 26.47 -28.79 -0.32
N LEU A 448 26.23 -28.17 -1.49
CA LEU A 448 25.08 -28.46 -2.35
C LEU A 448 25.15 -29.88 -2.93
N LEU A 449 26.33 -30.34 -3.33
CA LEU A 449 26.55 -31.71 -3.80
C LEU A 449 26.32 -32.75 -2.69
N ASP A 450 26.81 -32.49 -1.48
CA ASP A 450 26.55 -33.32 -0.30
C ASP A 450 25.08 -33.26 0.13
N ALA A 451 24.35 -32.17 -0.17
CA ALA A 451 22.91 -32.09 0.04
C ALA A 451 22.15 -32.93 -1.01
N ILE A 452 22.53 -32.88 -2.28
CA ILE A 452 22.02 -33.75 -3.35
C ILE A 452 22.25 -35.24 -3.02
N GLU A 453 23.40 -35.59 -2.42
CA GLU A 453 23.68 -36.95 -1.94
C GLU A 453 22.95 -37.31 -0.62
N ARG A 454 22.30 -36.35 0.05
CA ARG A 454 21.56 -36.54 1.33
C ARG A 454 20.04 -36.29 1.29
N MET A 455 19.47 -35.65 0.26
CA MET A 455 18.03 -35.30 0.14
C MET A 455 17.06 -36.50 0.09
N ILE A 456 17.62 -37.65 0.38
CA ILE A 456 17.00 -38.90 0.72
C ILE A 456 16.88 -39.03 2.31
N ALA A 457 16.35 -38.01 3.12
CA ALA A 457 16.14 -37.90 4.65
C ALA A 457 15.24 -36.70 5.30
N GLU A 458 14.92 -36.61 6.67
CA GLU A 458 13.80 -35.78 7.37
C GLU A 458 13.96 -35.17 8.89
N PRO A 459 13.13 -34.19 9.47
CA PRO A 459 13.20 -33.52 10.88
C PRO A 459 11.87 -33.08 11.75
N LEU A 460 11.92 -32.45 13.00
CA LEU A 460 10.76 -32.11 13.99
C LEU A 460 10.86 -30.88 15.07
N PRO A 461 9.81 -30.44 15.92
CA PRO A 461 9.63 -29.14 16.75
C PRO A 461 9.11 -29.07 18.30
N ASP A 462 8.73 -27.89 18.95
CA ASP A 462 8.56 -27.56 20.47
C ASP A 462 7.52 -26.40 21.00
N PRO A 463 7.17 -26.10 22.35
CA PRO A 463 6.01 -25.24 22.91
C PRO A 463 6.18 -23.98 23.94
N GLY A 464 5.22 -23.58 24.89
CA GLY A 464 5.11 -22.21 25.64
C GLY A 464 4.34 -21.93 27.04
N PRO A 465 4.01 -20.65 27.53
CA PRO A 465 3.86 -20.15 28.99
C PRO A 465 2.57 -19.34 29.60
N VAL A 466 2.64 -18.53 30.73
CA VAL A 466 1.52 -18.13 31.75
C VAL A 466 1.25 -16.60 32.27
N ARG A 467 0.67 -16.26 33.50
CA ARG A 467 -0.08 -14.95 33.93
C ARG A 467 -0.11 -14.43 35.46
N ILE A 468 -0.79 -13.30 35.90
CA ILE A 468 -0.77 -12.57 37.28
C ILE A 468 -2.08 -11.79 37.85
N ALA A 469 -2.04 -10.87 38.90
CA ALA A 469 -3.11 -10.50 39.95
C ALA A 469 -3.66 -8.99 40.27
N SER A 470 -3.95 -8.53 41.55
CA SER A 470 -4.97 -7.46 42.03
C SER A 470 -4.60 -6.30 43.09
N LEU A 471 -5.56 -5.56 43.78
CA LEU A 471 -5.40 -4.27 44.63
C LEU A 471 -6.28 -4.00 45.96
N GLY A 472 -6.87 -2.79 46.25
CA GLY A 472 -7.03 -2.09 47.62
C GLY A 472 -8.39 -1.59 48.29
N ALA A 473 -8.46 -0.36 48.93
CA ALA A 473 -9.22 0.00 50.20
C ALA A 473 -9.90 1.46 50.41
N PRO A 474 -10.74 1.77 51.47
CA PRO A 474 -11.83 2.85 51.63
C PRO A 474 -11.63 4.40 51.97
N ASP A 475 -12.70 5.11 52.51
CA ASP A 475 -13.10 6.57 52.71
C ASP A 475 -12.09 7.72 52.53
N GLN A 476 -10.86 7.43 52.93
CA GLN A 476 -9.64 8.22 52.75
C GLN A 476 -9.23 8.30 51.27
N VAL A 477 -9.79 7.45 50.42
CA VAL A 477 -9.55 7.43 48.97
C VAL A 477 -10.08 8.68 48.28
N THR A 478 -9.18 9.33 47.56
CA THR A 478 -9.48 10.52 46.76
C THR A 478 -9.93 10.15 45.34
N VAL A 479 -10.47 11.13 44.63
CA VAL A 479 -10.74 11.07 43.18
C VAL A 479 -9.52 10.56 42.38
N ARG A 480 -8.30 10.85 42.85
CA ARG A 480 -7.04 10.44 42.21
C ARG A 480 -6.68 8.97 42.45
N ASP A 481 -7.08 8.40 43.58
CA ASP A 481 -6.74 7.00 43.93
C ASP A 481 -7.69 6.01 43.21
N LEU A 482 -8.96 6.38 43.07
CA LEU A 482 -9.91 5.71 42.16
C LEU A 482 -9.40 5.71 40.71
N ALA A 483 -8.90 6.87 40.26
CA ALA A 483 -8.24 7.04 38.97
C ALA A 483 -6.90 6.27 38.83
N GLY A 484 -6.41 5.61 39.89
CA GLY A 484 -5.27 4.69 39.86
C GLY A 484 -5.65 3.20 39.78
N ALA A 485 -6.74 2.78 40.42
CA ALA A 485 -7.10 1.37 40.60
C ALA A 485 -7.31 0.60 39.27
N ARG A 486 -7.06 -0.72 39.24
CA ARG A 486 -7.47 -1.58 38.10
C ARG A 486 -8.99 -1.75 38.11
N ASP A 487 -9.64 -1.76 36.96
CA ASP A 487 -11.11 -1.82 36.82
C ASP A 487 -11.78 -2.93 37.64
N ALA A 488 -11.24 -4.16 37.54
CA ALA A 488 -11.73 -5.32 38.29
C ALA A 488 -11.59 -5.18 39.82
N VAL A 489 -10.82 -4.20 40.29
CA VAL A 489 -10.72 -3.84 41.71
C VAL A 489 -11.56 -2.60 42.03
N LEU A 490 -11.70 -1.65 41.10
CA LEU A 490 -12.57 -0.47 41.28
C LEU A 490 -14.06 -0.88 41.43
N ASP A 491 -14.54 -1.84 40.64
CA ASP A 491 -15.92 -2.32 40.76
C ASP A 491 -16.13 -3.21 42.00
N ASP A 492 -15.26 -4.19 42.22
CA ASP A 492 -15.18 -5.01 43.46
C ASP A 492 -15.21 -4.13 44.72
N TYR A 493 -14.55 -2.98 44.67
CA TYR A 493 -14.52 -1.97 45.72
C TYR A 493 -15.82 -1.16 45.83
N LEU A 494 -16.34 -0.59 44.73
CA LEU A 494 -17.61 0.17 44.74
C LEU A 494 -18.83 -0.72 45.06
N ARG A 495 -18.72 -2.06 44.98
CA ARG A 495 -19.73 -3.01 45.47
C ARG A 495 -19.73 -3.19 47.00
N ARG A 496 -18.61 -2.91 47.68
CA ARG A 496 -18.46 -3.07 49.15
C ARG A 496 -19.04 -1.89 49.94
N HIS A 497 -19.33 -0.78 49.27
CA HIS A 497 -19.77 0.49 49.88
C HIS A 497 -21.05 1.02 49.21
N PRO A 498 -22.18 0.29 49.26
CA PRO A 498 -23.45 0.74 48.70
C PRO A 498 -24.07 1.88 49.52
N GLY A 499 -24.73 2.82 48.83
CA GLY A 499 -25.48 3.92 49.47
C GLY A 499 -24.65 5.13 49.91
N ASP A 500 -23.35 5.16 49.62
CA ASP A 500 -22.50 6.35 49.81
C ASP A 500 -22.51 7.21 48.53
N ASP A 501 -23.52 8.09 48.43
CA ASP A 501 -23.66 9.05 47.33
C ASP A 501 -22.41 9.93 47.14
N ALA A 502 -21.70 10.28 48.22
CA ALA A 502 -20.48 11.09 48.15
C ALA A 502 -19.28 10.29 47.59
N LEU A 503 -19.20 8.99 47.86
CA LEU A 503 -18.26 8.09 47.18
C LEU A 503 -18.63 7.89 45.70
N VAL A 504 -19.92 7.86 45.36
CA VAL A 504 -20.38 7.82 43.98
C VAL A 504 -20.03 9.12 43.24
N GLU A 505 -20.26 10.30 43.81
CA GLU A 505 -19.80 11.58 43.25
C GLU A 505 -18.27 11.59 43.05
N LYS A 506 -17.48 11.19 44.05
CA LYS A 506 -16.01 11.04 43.93
C LYS A 506 -15.61 10.09 42.80
N ALA A 507 -16.34 8.99 42.62
CA ALA A 507 -16.09 8.01 41.57
C ALA A 507 -16.43 8.56 40.18
N LEU A 508 -17.57 9.25 40.01
CA LEU A 508 -17.93 9.93 38.76
C LEU A 508 -16.89 10.98 38.37
N LEU A 509 -16.45 11.81 39.32
CA LEU A 509 -15.38 12.79 39.12
C LEU A 509 -14.01 12.16 38.81
N SER A 510 -13.79 10.86 39.13
CA SER A 510 -12.55 10.16 38.80
C SER A 510 -12.43 9.78 37.32
N PHE A 511 -13.55 9.59 36.61
CA PHE A 511 -13.54 9.41 35.14
C PHE A 511 -13.00 10.66 34.43
N ALA A 512 -13.28 11.87 34.95
CA ALA A 512 -12.68 13.10 34.42
C ALA A 512 -11.16 13.21 34.68
N SER A 513 -10.62 12.40 35.59
CA SER A 513 -9.21 12.42 36.02
C SER A 513 -8.36 11.29 35.41
N ARG A 514 -8.96 10.35 34.67
CA ARG A 514 -8.28 9.19 34.08
C ARG A 514 -8.62 9.00 32.61
N ALA A 515 -7.61 8.78 31.77
CA ALA A 515 -7.80 8.65 30.33
C ALA A 515 -8.53 7.37 29.87
N TYR A 516 -8.66 6.32 30.72
CA TYR A 516 -9.22 5.04 30.27
C TYR A 516 -9.66 4.10 31.41
N HIS A 517 -10.86 3.54 31.28
CA HIS A 517 -11.40 2.40 32.02
C HIS A 517 -12.04 1.42 31.00
N ARG A 518 -11.84 0.11 31.15
CA ARG A 518 -12.43 -0.95 30.29
C ARG A 518 -13.48 -1.82 30.99
N GLY A 519 -13.35 -2.00 32.30
CA GLY A 519 -14.20 -2.92 33.08
C GLY A 519 -15.29 -2.27 33.94
N VAL A 520 -15.39 -0.94 33.97
CA VAL A 520 -16.42 -0.19 34.72
C VAL A 520 -16.90 0.97 33.85
N SER A 521 -18.22 1.12 33.63
CA SER A 521 -18.75 2.27 32.90
C SER A 521 -19.17 3.41 33.82
N PHE A 522 -19.17 4.63 33.30
CA PHE A 522 -19.67 5.83 33.99
C PHE A 522 -21.15 5.67 34.39
N THR A 523 -21.95 5.06 33.51
CA THR A 523 -23.38 4.75 33.72
C THR A 523 -23.59 3.78 34.89
N ASP A 524 -22.76 2.74 35.02
CA ASP A 524 -22.88 1.72 36.10
C ASP A 524 -22.45 2.26 37.47
N VAL A 525 -21.73 3.38 37.50
CA VAL A 525 -21.41 4.13 38.74
C VAL A 525 -22.52 5.13 39.03
N LEU A 526 -22.97 5.88 38.03
CA LEU A 526 -24.06 6.85 38.12
C LEU A 526 -25.37 6.24 38.63
N ALA A 527 -25.71 5.04 38.15
CA ALA A 527 -26.91 4.30 38.57
C ALA A 527 -26.88 3.82 40.03
N ARG A 528 -25.79 4.06 40.78
CA ARG A 528 -25.67 3.78 42.22
C ARG A 528 -26.02 5.01 43.08
N HIS A 529 -26.24 6.18 42.48
CA HIS A 529 -26.61 7.42 43.17
C HIS A 529 -28.12 7.48 43.47
N SER A 530 -28.53 8.11 44.57
CA SER A 530 -29.95 8.22 44.97
C SER A 530 -30.81 9.07 44.02
N ASP A 531 -30.29 10.21 43.55
CA ASP A 531 -30.86 11.01 42.45
C ASP A 531 -29.80 11.23 41.35
N PRO A 532 -29.75 10.37 40.32
CA PRO A 532 -28.73 10.47 39.27
C PRO A 532 -28.86 11.71 38.37
N GLN A 533 -30.07 12.24 38.17
CA GLN A 533 -30.31 13.32 37.21
C GLN A 533 -29.99 14.69 37.82
N HIS A 534 -30.41 14.93 39.06
CA HIS A 534 -30.10 16.16 39.78
C HIS A 534 -28.59 16.27 40.04
N ALA A 535 -27.94 15.17 40.44
CA ALA A 535 -26.50 15.13 40.68
C ALA A 535 -25.69 15.51 39.44
N LEU A 536 -25.98 14.91 38.26
CA LEU A 536 -25.28 15.30 37.02
C LEU A 536 -25.43 16.78 36.69
N LEU A 537 -26.61 17.37 36.95
CA LEU A 537 -26.89 18.76 36.65
C LEU A 537 -26.13 19.71 37.59
N ASP A 538 -26.12 19.48 38.91
CA ASP A 538 -25.25 20.28 39.81
C ASP A 538 -23.77 20.07 39.51
N LEU A 539 -23.31 18.82 39.40
CA LEU A 539 -21.90 18.50 39.11
C LEU A 539 -21.43 19.21 37.82
N THR A 540 -22.29 19.36 36.82
CA THR A 540 -22.01 20.09 35.57
C THR A 540 -22.10 21.61 35.73
N GLN A 541 -23.11 22.13 36.44
CA GLN A 541 -23.27 23.57 36.67
C GLN A 541 -22.18 24.16 37.58
N SER A 542 -21.72 23.37 38.55
CA SER A 542 -20.72 23.68 39.59
C SER A 542 -19.33 23.12 39.25
N LEU A 543 -19.14 22.59 38.02
CA LEU A 543 -17.95 21.84 37.58
C LEU A 543 -16.62 22.55 37.84
N ARG A 544 -16.58 23.88 37.65
CA ARG A 544 -15.39 24.72 37.86
C ARG A 544 -14.90 24.71 39.31
N GLN A 545 -15.81 24.59 40.26
CA GLN A 545 -15.50 24.57 41.69
C GLN A 545 -15.12 23.16 42.14
N ARG A 546 -15.78 22.13 41.59
CA ARG A 546 -15.57 20.72 41.96
C ARG A 546 -14.34 20.06 41.28
N LEU A 547 -13.99 20.41 40.04
CA LEU A 547 -12.80 19.92 39.31
C LEU A 547 -11.69 20.97 39.11
N GLY A 548 -11.95 22.24 39.40
CA GLY A 548 -10.99 23.31 39.18
C GLY A 548 -10.87 23.77 37.72
N GLY A 549 -9.76 24.42 37.39
CA GLY A 549 -9.60 25.19 36.14
C GLY A 549 -9.04 24.46 34.92
N GLY A 550 -8.81 23.14 34.98
CA GLY A 550 -8.07 22.39 33.95
C GLY A 550 -8.90 22.06 32.69
N PRO A 551 -8.43 22.36 31.46
CA PRO A 551 -9.20 22.10 30.24
C PRO A 551 -9.42 20.60 30.00
N ASN A 552 -8.45 19.75 30.33
CA ASN A 552 -8.56 18.29 30.15
C ASN A 552 -9.66 17.68 31.03
N LEU A 553 -9.82 18.16 32.26
CA LEU A 553 -10.84 17.68 33.21
C LEU A 553 -12.25 18.08 32.72
N ARG A 554 -12.37 19.29 32.18
CA ARG A 554 -13.59 19.81 31.56
C ARG A 554 -13.98 19.03 30.29
N GLU A 555 -13.00 18.66 29.46
CA GLU A 555 -13.21 17.82 28.27
C GLU A 555 -13.62 16.40 28.66
N ALA A 556 -12.89 15.73 29.55
CA ALA A 556 -13.22 14.38 29.99
C ALA A 556 -14.58 14.29 30.73
N TRP A 557 -15.00 15.34 31.46
CA TRP A 557 -16.35 15.42 32.01
C TRP A 557 -17.42 15.54 30.92
N ALA A 558 -17.22 16.39 29.92
CA ALA A 558 -18.16 16.55 28.82
C ALA A 558 -18.31 15.27 28.00
N ASP A 559 -17.20 14.58 27.68
CA ASP A 559 -17.23 13.29 26.98
C ASP A 559 -17.94 12.20 27.82
N ALA A 560 -17.74 12.17 29.15
CA ALA A 560 -18.42 11.24 30.05
C ALA A 560 -19.94 11.48 30.14
N VAL A 561 -20.36 12.75 30.27
CA VAL A 561 -21.79 13.13 30.29
C VAL A 561 -22.46 12.84 28.95
N LEU A 562 -21.84 13.21 27.83
CA LEU A 562 -22.42 13.03 26.50
C LEU A 562 -22.45 11.55 26.06
N SER A 563 -21.62 10.69 26.66
CA SER A 563 -21.66 9.23 26.45
C SER A 563 -22.88 8.54 27.10
N LEU A 564 -23.73 9.26 27.85
CA LEU A 564 -24.92 8.68 28.48
C LEU A 564 -26.03 8.37 27.45
N PRO A 565 -26.72 7.21 27.53
CA PRO A 565 -27.72 6.79 26.54
C PRO A 565 -28.90 7.75 26.33
N ALA A 566 -29.19 8.61 27.30
CA ALA A 566 -30.20 9.67 27.21
C ALA A 566 -29.70 10.90 27.97
N THR A 567 -29.24 11.92 27.23
CA THR A 567 -28.80 13.20 27.79
C THR A 567 -29.83 14.28 27.49
N GLY A 568 -30.41 14.88 28.53
CA GLY A 568 -31.44 15.93 28.37
C GLY A 568 -30.88 17.26 27.82
N PRO A 569 -31.70 18.07 27.11
CA PRO A 569 -31.24 19.31 26.49
C PRO A 569 -30.76 20.35 27.51
N GLU A 570 -31.35 20.38 28.72
CA GLU A 570 -30.92 21.27 29.81
C GLU A 570 -29.49 20.96 30.28
N LEU A 571 -29.14 19.68 30.41
CA LEU A 571 -27.81 19.23 30.80
C LEU A 571 -26.77 19.55 29.70
N ILE A 572 -27.16 19.42 28.43
CA ILE A 572 -26.33 19.83 27.28
C ILE A 572 -26.12 21.36 27.27
N ARG A 573 -27.17 22.14 27.55
CA ARG A 573 -27.10 23.61 27.63
C ARG A 573 -26.27 24.09 28.83
N ALA A 574 -26.19 23.31 29.91
CA ALA A 574 -25.35 23.59 31.08
C ALA A 574 -23.84 23.35 30.85
N LEU A 575 -23.44 22.57 29.82
CA LEU A 575 -22.03 22.33 29.51
C LEU A 575 -21.29 23.60 29.06
N PRO A 576 -19.98 23.77 29.35
CA PRO A 576 -19.18 24.86 28.83
C PRO A 576 -19.11 24.82 27.29
N ALA A 577 -19.56 25.90 26.62
CA ALA A 577 -19.92 25.93 25.21
C ALA A 577 -18.84 25.37 24.26
N TRP A 578 -17.60 25.90 24.33
CA TRP A 578 -16.49 25.42 23.50
C TRP A 578 -16.22 23.92 23.67
N THR A 579 -16.47 23.39 24.87
CA THR A 579 -16.24 21.97 25.18
C THR A 579 -17.34 21.10 24.60
N ALA A 580 -18.60 21.50 24.78
CA ALA A 580 -19.74 20.79 24.18
C ALA A 580 -19.63 20.74 22.64
N LEU A 581 -19.25 21.85 22.01
CA LEU A 581 -19.08 21.95 20.56
C LEU A 581 -17.87 21.14 20.04
N LYS A 582 -16.80 21.02 20.84
CA LYS A 582 -15.61 20.21 20.49
C LYS A 582 -15.81 18.71 20.74
N ALA A 583 -16.69 18.34 21.68
CA ALA A 583 -16.94 16.96 22.12
C ALA A 583 -17.39 16.05 20.96
N ARG A 584 -16.99 14.78 21.01
CA ARG A 584 -17.14 13.85 19.90
C ARG A 584 -18.30 12.88 20.08
N GLY A 585 -18.96 12.51 18.98
CA GLY A 585 -19.97 11.44 18.97
C GLY A 585 -19.39 10.06 19.32
N PRO A 586 -20.22 9.05 19.64
CA PRO A 586 -19.78 7.72 20.13
C PRO A 586 -18.83 6.91 19.21
N ARG A 587 -18.56 7.36 17.98
CA ARG A 587 -17.57 6.76 17.06
C ARG A 587 -16.26 7.56 16.95
N GLY A 588 -16.11 8.66 17.70
CA GLY A 588 -14.90 9.48 17.76
C GLY A 588 -14.56 10.29 16.49
N GLN A 589 -15.44 10.28 15.47
CA GLN A 589 -15.16 10.82 14.13
C GLN A 589 -15.83 12.16 13.81
N ALA A 590 -16.93 12.51 14.48
CA ALA A 590 -17.69 13.76 14.28
C ALA A 590 -18.04 14.40 15.63
N ALA A 591 -18.56 15.64 15.62
CA ALA A 591 -19.08 16.29 16.84
C ALA A 591 -20.28 15.52 17.43
N HIS A 592 -20.60 15.77 18.71
CA HIS A 592 -21.63 15.01 19.41
C HIS A 592 -23.06 15.35 18.91
N PRO A 593 -23.84 14.37 18.38
CA PRO A 593 -25.08 14.66 17.66
C PRO A 593 -26.16 15.32 18.52
N ALA A 594 -26.21 15.01 19.82
CA ALA A 594 -27.14 15.67 20.74
C ALA A 594 -26.81 17.16 20.96
N VAL A 595 -25.54 17.56 20.85
CA VAL A 595 -25.12 18.97 20.92
C VAL A 595 -25.54 19.67 19.63
N THR A 596 -25.26 19.08 18.48
CA THR A 596 -25.70 19.60 17.17
C THR A 596 -27.22 19.78 17.12
N SER A 597 -27.98 18.81 17.64
CA SER A 597 -29.44 18.89 17.74
C SER A 597 -29.88 20.09 18.61
N VAL A 598 -29.35 20.24 19.82
CA VAL A 598 -29.68 21.37 20.71
C VAL A 598 -29.38 22.74 20.07
N VAL A 599 -28.24 22.87 19.38
CA VAL A 599 -27.91 24.12 18.67
C VAL A 599 -28.87 24.37 17.51
N ARG A 600 -29.12 23.38 16.64
CA ARG A 600 -30.04 23.51 15.50
C ARG A 600 -31.48 23.84 15.96
N THR A 601 -31.97 23.18 17.00
CA THR A 601 -33.32 23.43 17.55
C THR A 601 -33.44 24.81 18.20
N THR A 602 -32.37 25.37 18.76
CA THR A 602 -32.41 26.72 19.37
C THR A 602 -32.30 27.82 18.31
N LEU A 603 -31.38 27.71 17.35
CA LEU A 603 -31.14 28.78 16.36
C LEU A 603 -32.14 28.74 15.19
N GLY A 604 -32.65 27.57 14.83
CA GLY A 604 -33.57 27.37 13.70
C GLY A 604 -33.00 27.88 12.38
N ASP A 605 -33.87 28.41 11.52
CA ASP A 605 -33.50 28.90 10.18
C ASP A 605 -33.00 30.36 10.17
N HIS A 606 -32.78 30.95 11.34
CA HIS A 606 -32.44 32.37 11.49
C HIS A 606 -30.96 32.64 11.14
N SER A 607 -30.70 33.05 9.90
CA SER A 607 -29.33 33.29 9.40
C SER A 607 -28.53 34.30 10.25
N GLU A 608 -29.18 35.35 10.78
CA GLU A 608 -28.51 36.29 11.70
C GLU A 608 -28.10 35.63 13.03
N ALA A 609 -28.91 34.70 13.57
CA ALA A 609 -28.61 34.03 14.83
C ALA A 609 -27.41 33.09 14.68
N TRP A 610 -27.31 32.38 13.54
CA TRP A 610 -26.12 31.61 13.18
C TRP A 610 -24.86 32.48 13.03
N GLN A 611 -24.95 33.61 12.32
CA GLN A 611 -23.81 34.53 12.19
C GLN A 611 -23.39 35.16 13.53
N ARG A 612 -24.35 35.50 14.42
CA ARG A 612 -24.05 35.92 15.80
C ARG A 612 -23.37 34.79 16.59
N PHE A 613 -23.91 33.58 16.54
CA PHE A 613 -23.36 32.41 17.23
C PHE A 613 -21.93 32.07 16.80
N ALA A 614 -21.62 32.19 15.49
CA ALA A 614 -20.28 32.04 14.96
C ALA A 614 -19.28 33.04 15.57
N ALA A 615 -19.71 34.29 15.76
CA ALA A 615 -18.92 35.36 16.38
C ALA A 615 -18.91 35.34 17.93
N SER A 616 -19.31 34.23 18.57
CA SER A 616 -19.39 34.14 20.03
C SER A 616 -18.00 34.14 20.71
N PRO A 617 -17.86 34.70 21.92
CA PRO A 617 -16.57 34.82 22.61
C PRO A 617 -16.12 33.52 23.30
N ALA A 618 -16.80 32.40 23.07
CA ALA A 618 -16.42 31.10 23.61
C ALA A 618 -15.02 30.71 23.08
N SER A 619 -14.18 30.18 23.96
CA SER A 619 -12.82 29.78 23.59
C SER A 619 -12.35 28.56 24.39
N TYR A 620 -11.21 28.00 24.02
CA TYR A 620 -10.63 26.85 24.71
C TYR A 620 -10.13 27.16 26.14
N SER A 621 -9.66 28.38 26.40
CA SER A 621 -8.91 28.74 27.61
C SER A 621 -9.32 30.08 28.24
N GLY A 622 -8.80 30.38 29.43
CA GLY A 622 -9.12 31.62 30.14
C GLY A 622 -10.57 31.69 30.67
N PRO A 623 -11.12 32.90 30.92
CA PRO A 623 -12.45 33.06 31.49
C PRO A 623 -13.59 32.60 30.58
N THR A 624 -13.56 32.91 29.28
CA THR A 624 -14.70 32.63 28.38
C THR A 624 -14.89 31.15 28.08
N ALA A 625 -13.88 30.33 28.39
CA ALA A 625 -13.95 28.87 28.32
C ALA A 625 -14.79 28.21 29.45
N TRP A 626 -15.56 29.01 30.18
CA TRP A 626 -16.55 28.62 31.20
C TRP A 626 -17.94 29.22 30.95
N LEU A 627 -18.17 29.89 29.81
CA LEU A 627 -19.50 30.28 29.37
C LEU A 627 -20.30 29.02 29.01
N ARG A 628 -21.57 28.93 29.46
CA ARG A 628 -22.42 27.77 29.20
C ARG A 628 -23.00 27.84 27.78
N LEU A 629 -23.34 26.69 27.21
CA LEU A 629 -23.87 26.63 25.84
C LEU A 629 -25.24 27.33 25.73
N GLY A 630 -26.12 27.16 26.71
CA GLY A 630 -27.43 27.83 26.76
C GLY A 630 -27.31 29.34 26.71
N ASP A 631 -26.54 29.93 27.64
CA ASP A 631 -26.34 31.38 27.76
C ASP A 631 -25.85 32.05 26.45
N ILE A 632 -25.07 31.32 25.64
CA ILE A 632 -24.57 31.81 24.33
C ILE A 632 -25.62 31.64 23.22
N LEU A 633 -26.35 30.54 23.20
CA LEU A 633 -27.43 30.34 22.22
C LEU A 633 -28.53 31.38 22.42
N ASP A 634 -28.95 31.62 23.66
CA ASP A 634 -29.98 32.61 24.00
C ASP A 634 -29.53 34.03 23.63
N ALA A 635 -28.25 34.34 23.81
CA ALA A 635 -27.66 35.62 23.40
C ALA A 635 -27.63 35.79 21.86
N ALA A 636 -27.30 34.72 21.12
CA ALA A 636 -27.24 34.74 19.66
C ALA A 636 -28.65 34.82 19.01
N GLU A 637 -29.60 34.05 19.52
CA GLU A 637 -31.02 34.05 19.09
C GLU A 637 -31.66 35.42 19.33
N ASN A 638 -31.60 35.93 20.57
CA ASN A 638 -32.27 37.18 20.96
C ASN A 638 -31.46 38.45 20.60
N GLY A 639 -30.26 38.31 20.03
CA GLY A 639 -29.39 39.43 19.67
C GLY A 639 -28.90 40.27 20.86
N THR A 640 -28.76 39.66 22.04
CA THR A 640 -28.42 40.36 23.28
C THR A 640 -26.91 40.35 23.59
N PRO A 641 -26.39 41.24 24.46
CA PRO A 641 -24.97 41.29 24.79
C PRO A 641 -24.47 39.98 25.42
N TRP A 642 -23.26 39.55 25.02
CA TRP A 642 -22.70 38.27 25.45
C TRP A 642 -22.64 38.09 26.98
N PRO A 643 -22.94 36.87 27.48
CA PRO A 643 -22.94 36.57 28.91
C PRO A 643 -21.55 36.74 29.53
N LYS A 644 -21.52 37.12 30.81
CA LYS A 644 -20.27 37.24 31.58
C LYS A 644 -19.81 35.85 32.04
N PRO A 645 -18.51 35.53 31.99
CA PRO A 645 -17.97 34.31 32.58
C PRO A 645 -18.39 34.15 34.05
N PRO A 646 -18.71 32.92 34.50
CA PRO A 646 -18.99 32.67 35.91
C PRO A 646 -17.78 33.06 36.77
N HIS A 647 -18.05 33.37 38.04
CA HIS A 647 -17.00 33.63 39.03
C HIS A 647 -16.24 32.34 39.39
N ARG A 648 -15.16 32.45 40.17
CA ARG A 648 -14.41 31.29 40.67
C ARG A 648 -15.16 30.67 41.84
#